data_AF-A0A525JNK9-F1
#
_entry.id   AF-A0A525JNK9-F1
#
_cell.length_a   1.000
_cell.length_b   1.000
_cell.length_c   1.000
_cell.angle_alpha   90.00
_cell.angle_beta   90.00
_cell.angle_gamma   90.00
#
_symmetry.space_group_name_H-M   'P 1'
#
loop_
_entity.id
_entity.type
_entity.pdbx_description
1 polymer ?
#
loop_
_entity_poly.entity_id
_entity_poly.type
_entity_poly.pdbx_seq_one_letter_code
_entity_poly.pdbx_strand_id
1 'polypeptide(L)'
;MVQSDDPQRLASPLAQHAAAAPHAQPSSAVHRFRAVRQATEDLTRALTPEDQLAQSMPDASPTKWHLAHVTWFWETFLLVPNLAGYKPFDPRFHYLFNSYYEALGPRQPRPQRGLLTRPSLDDVIAYRAHVDAAMGRLLADGAGELAPLLDLGLAHEEQHQELILMDILHLFAQSPLQPAYAPPRHAAHGHPADPLRFVGYEGGLVEIGHDGAGFGFDNEGPRHKVWLEPFELADRLVTNAEWLAFMADGGYRRPELWLSEGWARAQAEGWDAPLYWQETASEPGGWSSMTLHGLRPLDPAAPVAHVSFYEAEAYAAWTGARLPTEAEWEHAAAGLSVAGNFMGTGRLAPGAPPPGAGLRQMFGDLWEWTRSAYAPYPGFQPAGGAVGEYNGKFMAGQFVLRGGATVTPTGHTRASYRNFFYPQQRWMFSGVRLARDTVRDAQAEVTREFEADVLEGLSRPQKAVPPKYFYDAEGSRLFEAITELAEYYPTRTEVGLLRQIAPEIAKIISPGAVLVEFGSGASTKTRLLLDAAPQIAVYAPIDISRAALDEAAAAIRRDYPKLTVAPLLDDFTRALSLPAAAQGRPVTGFFPGSTIGNFTPEEAQAFLAGARGLLGGGSRFLVGIDVVKNPAVLIAAYDDALGVTAAFNKNLLGRINRELGADFDLNAFAHRAIWNAAESRIEMHLESLKDQRVRVAGSAFAFARGETIHTENSAKFTIERFAALAQKAGWTLEANWLSEGPAFAVVSLLA
;
A
#
# COMPACT_ATOMS: atom_id res chain seq x y z
N MET A 1 84.21 14.95 52.74
CA MET A 1 84.76 15.52 51.49
C MET A 1 83.56 15.72 50.58
N VAL A 2 82.92 16.90 50.61
CA VAL A 2 83.32 18.13 49.88
C VAL A 2 83.23 17.83 48.39
N GLN A 3 82.09 18.19 47.75
CA GLN A 3 81.90 19.46 47.01
C GLN A 3 82.81 19.47 45.76
N SER A 4 82.44 19.91 44.57
CA SER A 4 81.38 20.75 44.02
C SER A 4 81.79 20.98 42.54
N ASP A 5 81.16 21.71 41.62
CA ASP A 5 80.26 22.85 41.66
C ASP A 5 79.52 22.98 40.31
N ASP A 6 78.26 23.38 40.44
CA ASP A 6 77.35 24.05 39.49
C ASP A 6 77.95 25.42 39.05
N PRO A 7 77.54 26.12 37.96
CA PRO A 7 76.31 26.94 38.04
C PRO A 7 75.57 27.29 36.71
N GLN A 8 74.22 27.21 36.76
CA GLN A 8 73.25 28.32 36.50
C GLN A 8 73.20 29.02 35.11
N ARG A 9 72.08 29.54 34.58
CA ARG A 9 70.66 29.78 34.95
C ARG A 9 69.96 30.31 33.67
N LEU A 10 68.65 30.04 33.47
CA LEU A 10 67.50 30.99 33.47
C LEU A 10 66.45 30.36 32.51
N ALA A 11 65.14 30.22 32.76
CA ALA A 11 64.25 30.73 33.79
C ALA A 11 63.02 29.79 33.95
N SER A 12 62.42 29.87 35.14
CA SER A 12 61.25 29.15 35.70
C SER A 12 59.90 29.72 35.20
N PRO A 13 58.71 29.38 35.77
CA PRO A 13 58.11 28.10 36.20
C PRO A 13 56.69 27.91 35.61
N LEU A 14 56.10 26.71 35.78
CA LEU A 14 54.81 26.53 36.49
C LEU A 14 54.44 25.04 36.49
N ALA A 15 54.62 24.42 37.65
CA ALA A 15 53.94 23.19 38.01
C ALA A 15 52.55 23.55 38.56
N GLN A 16 51.50 22.88 38.08
CA GLN A 16 50.32 22.54 38.89
C GLN A 16 49.42 21.55 38.16
N HIS A 17 49.00 20.52 38.91
CA HIS A 17 47.94 19.53 38.64
C HIS A 17 48.24 18.45 37.58
N ALA A 18 48.71 17.30 38.07
CA ALA A 18 48.49 16.01 37.40
C ALA A 18 46.98 15.72 37.39
N ALA A 19 46.32 16.08 36.30
CA ALA A 19 44.95 15.67 36.00
C ALA A 19 44.95 14.15 35.76
N ALA A 20 43.97 13.47 36.36
CA ALA A 20 43.61 12.11 36.01
C ALA A 20 43.48 11.98 34.49
N ALA A 21 44.05 10.92 33.92
CA ALA A 21 43.90 10.61 32.50
C ALA A 21 42.40 10.62 32.14
N PRO A 22 41.99 11.28 31.05
CA PRO A 22 40.60 11.32 30.67
C PRO A 22 40.13 9.88 30.42
N HIS A 23 39.12 9.45 31.19
CA HIS A 23 38.38 8.23 30.88
C HIS A 23 37.95 8.32 29.42
N ALA A 24 38.54 7.49 28.55
CA ALA A 24 38.14 7.39 27.16
C ALA A 24 36.62 7.16 27.14
N GLN A 25 35.89 8.04 26.47
CA GLN A 25 34.46 7.84 26.31
C GLN A 25 34.24 6.49 25.60
N PRO A 26 33.33 5.63 26.09
CA PRO A 26 33.08 4.35 25.46
C PRO A 26 32.67 4.56 24.00
N SER A 27 33.21 3.73 23.10
CA SER A 27 32.81 3.74 21.69
C SER A 27 31.30 3.51 21.54
N SER A 28 30.71 4.02 20.45
CA SER A 28 29.30 3.80 20.12
C SER A 28 28.92 2.29 20.12
N ALA A 29 29.84 1.42 19.70
CA ALA A 29 29.63 -0.03 19.69
C ALA A 29 29.46 -0.64 21.09
N VAL A 30 30.31 -0.25 22.05
CA VAL A 30 30.19 -0.69 23.46
C VAL A 30 28.87 -0.21 24.06
N HIS A 31 28.45 1.03 23.75
CA HIS A 31 27.20 1.57 24.24
C HIS A 31 25.99 0.79 23.71
N ARG A 32 25.94 0.51 22.40
CA ARG A 32 24.88 -0.30 21.77
C ARG A 32 24.80 -1.69 22.38
N PHE A 33 25.94 -2.38 22.50
CA PHE A 33 26.04 -3.68 23.16
C PHE A 33 25.48 -3.62 24.59
N ARG A 34 26.00 -2.72 25.44
CA ARG A 34 25.55 -2.61 26.84
C ARG A 34 24.08 -2.27 26.97
N ALA A 35 23.52 -1.44 26.08
CA ALA A 35 22.11 -1.11 26.10
C ALA A 35 21.22 -2.33 25.88
N VAL A 36 21.53 -3.17 24.87
CA VAL A 36 20.78 -4.42 24.61
C VAL A 36 20.96 -5.41 25.76
N ARG A 37 22.18 -5.56 26.30
CA ARG A 37 22.44 -6.43 27.46
C ARG A 37 21.65 -6.02 28.69
N GLN A 38 21.61 -4.71 28.98
CA GLN A 38 20.89 -4.16 30.11
C GLN A 38 19.38 -4.36 29.97
N ALA A 39 18.83 -4.19 28.77
CA ALA A 39 17.41 -4.43 28.51
C ALA A 39 17.02 -5.89 28.81
N THR A 40 17.86 -6.87 28.45
CA THR A 40 17.64 -8.28 28.81
C THR A 40 17.64 -8.49 30.33
N GLU A 41 18.52 -7.83 31.07
CA GLU A 41 18.56 -7.92 32.54
C GLU A 41 17.38 -7.23 33.21
N ASP A 42 16.94 -6.09 32.66
CA ASP A 42 15.76 -5.38 33.14
C ASP A 42 14.51 -6.25 33.02
N LEU A 43 14.37 -7.00 31.92
CA LEU A 43 13.25 -7.91 31.69
C LEU A 43 13.20 -9.06 32.70
N THR A 44 14.34 -9.58 33.14
CA THR A 44 14.39 -10.76 34.01
C THR A 44 14.51 -10.44 35.48
N ARG A 45 14.75 -9.18 35.86
CA ARG A 45 14.98 -8.73 37.24
C ARG A 45 13.86 -9.12 38.21
N ALA A 46 12.60 -9.11 37.76
CA ALA A 46 11.45 -9.40 38.59
C ALA A 46 11.16 -10.91 38.76
N LEU A 47 11.88 -11.77 38.03
CA LEU A 47 11.64 -13.21 38.01
C LEU A 47 12.47 -13.93 39.06
N THR A 48 11.84 -14.84 39.80
CA THR A 48 12.53 -15.69 40.78
C THR A 48 13.42 -16.73 40.09
N PRO A 49 14.42 -17.31 40.78
CA PRO A 49 15.19 -18.42 40.23
C PRO A 49 14.33 -19.60 39.74
N GLU A 50 13.20 -19.86 40.41
CA GLU A 50 12.23 -20.88 40.07
C GLU A 50 11.55 -20.59 38.72
N ASP A 51 11.07 -19.35 38.54
CA ASP A 51 10.46 -18.89 37.28
C ASP A 51 11.44 -19.02 36.11
N GLN A 52 12.73 -18.76 36.37
CA GLN A 52 13.76 -18.77 35.34
C GLN A 52 14.30 -20.17 34.99
N LEU A 53 13.92 -21.22 35.73
CA LEU A 53 14.35 -22.60 35.51
C LEU A 53 13.32 -23.43 34.73
N ALA A 54 12.03 -23.18 34.92
CA ALA A 54 10.98 -24.04 34.38
C ALA A 54 10.88 -23.96 32.84
N GLN A 55 10.48 -25.08 32.21
CA GLN A 55 10.15 -25.16 30.79
C GLN A 55 8.70 -25.64 30.68
N SER A 56 7.81 -24.75 30.25
CA SER A 56 6.37 -24.98 30.25
C SER A 56 5.87 -25.79 29.05
N MET A 57 6.65 -25.86 27.96
CA MET A 57 6.43 -26.73 26.81
C MET A 57 7.74 -26.88 25.99
N PRO A 58 7.85 -27.85 25.06
CA PRO A 58 9.06 -28.03 24.25
C PRO A 58 9.47 -26.82 23.41
N ASP A 59 8.51 -25.98 23.03
CA ASP A 59 8.78 -24.78 22.25
C ASP A 59 9.35 -23.63 23.10
N ALA A 60 8.92 -23.51 24.35
CA ALA A 60 9.43 -22.54 25.31
C ALA A 60 10.82 -22.96 25.83
N SER A 61 11.63 -21.99 26.24
CA SER A 61 12.89 -22.21 26.94
C SER A 61 12.87 -21.51 28.31
N PRO A 62 13.57 -22.07 29.32
CA PRO A 62 13.74 -21.37 30.58
C PRO A 62 14.39 -20.00 30.40
N THR A 63 13.95 -18.97 31.13
CA THR A 63 14.55 -17.63 31.07
C THR A 63 16.05 -17.65 31.33
N LYS A 64 16.54 -18.48 32.28
CA LYS A 64 17.98 -18.61 32.52
C LYS A 64 18.72 -19.23 31.33
N TRP A 65 18.05 -20.08 30.55
CA TRP A 65 18.62 -20.61 29.31
C TRP A 65 18.72 -19.51 28.27
N HIS A 66 17.72 -18.63 28.13
CA HIS A 66 17.81 -17.46 27.25
C HIS A 66 18.99 -16.57 27.63
N LEU A 67 19.11 -16.20 28.92
CA LEU A 67 20.21 -15.38 29.43
C LEU A 67 21.59 -15.97 29.11
N ALA A 68 21.75 -17.27 29.27
CA ALA A 68 22.99 -17.98 28.96
C ALA A 68 23.22 -18.15 27.46
N HIS A 69 22.16 -18.39 26.68
CA HIS A 69 22.24 -18.62 25.24
C HIS A 69 22.65 -17.35 24.47
N VAL A 70 22.06 -16.20 24.77
CA VAL A 70 22.50 -14.94 24.14
C VAL A 70 23.95 -14.63 24.51
N THR A 71 24.37 -15.01 25.71
CA THR A 71 25.76 -14.87 26.18
C THR A 71 26.71 -15.81 25.44
N TRP A 72 26.27 -17.04 25.19
CA TRP A 72 26.98 -18.02 24.38
C TRP A 72 27.19 -17.55 22.94
N PHE A 73 26.22 -16.83 22.35
CA PHE A 73 26.39 -16.24 21.02
C PHE A 73 27.59 -15.28 20.99
N TRP A 74 27.64 -14.34 21.94
CA TRP A 74 28.76 -13.39 22.07
C TRP A 74 30.10 -14.09 22.30
N GLU A 75 30.14 -15.08 23.19
CA GLU A 75 31.36 -15.85 23.47
C GLU A 75 31.85 -16.60 22.23
N THR A 76 30.95 -17.29 21.53
CA THR A 76 31.27 -18.21 20.45
C THR A 76 31.67 -17.49 19.16
N PHE A 77 30.88 -16.50 18.73
CA PHE A 77 31.05 -15.87 17.44
C PHE A 77 31.97 -14.63 17.50
N LEU A 78 32.00 -13.93 18.63
CA LEU A 78 32.74 -12.66 18.76
C LEU A 78 34.02 -12.81 19.59
N LEU A 79 33.95 -13.41 20.77
CA LEU A 79 35.12 -13.44 21.66
C LEU A 79 36.15 -14.50 21.27
N VAL A 80 35.75 -15.76 21.15
CA VAL A 80 36.68 -16.87 20.86
C VAL A 80 37.50 -16.64 19.58
N PRO A 81 36.93 -16.17 18.45
CA PRO A 81 37.71 -15.99 17.23
C PRO A 81 38.52 -14.69 17.19
N ASN A 82 38.10 -13.64 17.92
CA ASN A 82 38.59 -12.28 17.67
C ASN A 82 39.29 -11.61 18.87
N LEU A 83 39.16 -12.14 20.10
CA LEU A 83 39.85 -11.59 21.26
C LEU A 83 41.06 -12.44 21.65
N ALA A 84 42.26 -11.96 21.32
CA ALA A 84 43.50 -12.67 21.61
C ALA A 84 43.64 -13.02 23.10
N GLY A 85 43.95 -14.29 23.38
CA GLY A 85 44.12 -14.80 24.75
C GLY A 85 42.82 -14.96 25.54
N TYR A 86 41.65 -14.85 24.90
CA TYR A 86 40.37 -15.11 25.55
C TYR A 86 40.27 -16.54 26.08
N LYS A 87 39.73 -16.68 27.29
CA LYS A 87 39.44 -17.97 27.92
C LYS A 87 37.93 -18.12 28.07
N PRO A 88 37.33 -19.18 27.48
CA PRO A 88 35.92 -19.48 27.70
C PRO A 88 35.60 -19.60 29.19
N PHE A 89 34.41 -19.17 29.60
CA PHE A 89 33.99 -19.19 31.00
C PHE A 89 33.95 -20.63 31.56
N ASP A 90 33.31 -21.54 30.84
CA ASP A 90 33.31 -22.98 31.09
C ASP A 90 33.18 -23.72 29.76
N PRO A 91 34.10 -24.62 29.40
CA PRO A 91 34.07 -25.29 28.09
C PRO A 91 32.80 -26.15 27.88
N ARG A 92 32.09 -26.52 28.94
CA ARG A 92 30.84 -27.30 28.85
C ARG A 92 29.63 -26.45 28.45
N PHE A 93 29.69 -25.13 28.64
CA PHE A 93 28.57 -24.22 28.33
C PHE A 93 28.27 -24.19 26.84
N HIS A 94 29.27 -24.45 26.01
CA HIS A 94 29.09 -24.62 24.58
C HIS A 94 28.05 -25.70 24.22
N TYR A 95 28.10 -26.87 24.86
CA TYR A 95 27.10 -27.94 24.65
C TYR A 95 25.71 -27.56 25.21
N LEU A 96 25.67 -26.89 26.36
CA LEU A 96 24.42 -26.57 27.05
C LEU A 96 23.61 -25.47 26.36
N PHE A 97 24.30 -24.51 25.76
CA PHE A 97 23.70 -23.27 25.25
C PHE A 97 23.80 -23.11 23.74
N ASN A 98 24.37 -24.07 23.01
CA ASN A 98 24.13 -24.17 21.56
C ASN A 98 22.63 -24.44 21.31
N SER A 99 21.98 -23.58 20.52
CA SER A 99 20.56 -23.69 20.20
C SER A 99 20.29 -24.81 19.21
N TYR A 100 20.91 -24.70 18.04
CA TYR A 100 20.67 -25.55 16.87
C TYR A 100 21.84 -25.57 15.87
N TYR A 101 22.99 -24.95 16.15
CA TYR A 101 24.09 -24.89 15.19
C TYR A 101 24.81 -26.24 15.12
N GLU A 102 24.44 -27.06 14.14
CA GLU A 102 24.93 -28.44 14.03
C GLU A 102 26.41 -28.46 13.62
N ALA A 103 26.87 -27.47 12.84
CA ALA A 103 28.29 -27.29 12.52
C ALA A 103 29.17 -27.02 13.75
N LEU A 104 28.58 -26.55 14.86
CA LEU A 104 29.28 -26.37 16.13
C LEU A 104 29.26 -27.65 16.99
N GLY A 105 28.52 -28.69 16.61
CA GLY A 105 28.54 -30.00 17.27
C GLY A 105 27.35 -30.24 18.22
N PRO A 106 27.44 -31.25 19.10
CA PRO A 106 26.30 -31.73 19.87
C PRO A 106 25.80 -30.69 20.87
N ARG A 107 24.53 -30.81 21.24
CA ARG A 107 23.83 -29.83 22.09
C ARG A 107 22.83 -30.48 23.05
N GLN A 108 22.50 -29.78 24.13
CA GLN A 108 21.39 -30.17 25.00
C GLN A 108 20.08 -30.26 24.19
N PRO A 109 19.32 -31.38 24.27
CA PRO A 109 18.04 -31.49 23.59
C PRO A 109 17.06 -30.37 24.01
N ARG A 110 16.47 -29.68 23.02
CA ARG A 110 15.55 -28.54 23.26
C ARG A 110 14.41 -28.87 24.25
N PRO A 111 13.72 -30.03 24.16
CA PRO A 111 12.64 -30.37 25.10
C PRO A 111 13.10 -30.66 26.54
N GLN A 112 14.41 -30.70 26.78
CA GLN A 112 15.02 -31.05 28.07
C GLN A 112 15.83 -29.88 28.65
N ARG A 113 15.61 -28.64 28.18
CA ARG A 113 16.28 -27.44 28.73
C ARG A 113 15.84 -27.15 30.17
N GLY A 114 14.58 -27.39 30.50
CA GLY A 114 14.04 -27.24 31.85
C GLY A 114 14.57 -28.24 32.89
N LEU A 115 15.28 -29.29 32.45
CA LEU A 115 15.93 -30.25 33.35
C LEU A 115 17.31 -29.79 33.82
N LEU A 116 17.85 -28.70 33.23
CA LEU A 116 19.16 -28.17 33.56
C LEU A 116 19.11 -27.36 34.86
N THR A 117 19.05 -28.04 36.02
CA THR A 117 19.17 -27.38 37.33
C THR A 117 20.54 -26.74 37.55
N ARG A 118 21.57 -27.18 36.80
CA ARG A 118 22.88 -26.54 36.69
C ARG A 118 23.22 -26.20 35.23
N PRO A 119 23.93 -25.09 34.97
CA PRO A 119 24.38 -24.06 35.92
C PRO A 119 23.22 -23.34 36.63
N SER A 120 23.49 -22.86 37.85
CA SER A 120 22.53 -22.08 38.64
C SER A 120 22.27 -20.72 37.99
N LEU A 121 21.26 -19.97 38.45
CA LEU A 121 21.04 -18.61 37.95
C LEU A 121 22.27 -17.73 38.24
N ASP A 122 22.86 -17.83 39.44
CA ASP A 122 24.06 -17.07 39.81
C ASP A 122 25.25 -17.39 38.90
N ASP A 123 25.44 -18.67 38.53
CA ASP A 123 26.47 -19.09 37.58
C ASP A 123 26.24 -18.47 36.19
N VAL A 124 24.98 -18.36 35.75
CA VAL A 124 24.61 -17.72 34.48
C VAL A 124 24.83 -16.21 34.53
N ILE A 125 24.52 -15.54 35.64
CA ILE A 125 24.81 -14.11 35.81
C ILE A 125 26.32 -13.85 35.84
N ALA A 126 27.10 -14.72 36.51
CA ALA A 126 28.56 -14.65 36.47
C ALA A 126 29.11 -14.84 35.05
N TYR A 127 28.51 -15.76 34.28
CA TYR A 127 28.87 -15.97 32.88
C TYR A 127 28.59 -14.73 32.01
N ARG A 128 27.41 -14.11 32.17
CA ARG A 128 27.08 -12.83 31.51
C ARG A 128 28.13 -11.78 31.82
N ALA A 129 28.45 -11.56 33.10
CA ALA A 129 29.42 -10.56 33.51
C ALA A 129 30.83 -10.80 32.92
N HIS A 130 31.27 -12.07 32.85
CA HIS A 130 32.55 -12.44 32.23
C HIS A 130 32.61 -12.08 30.73
N VAL A 131 31.57 -12.45 29.99
CA VAL A 131 31.47 -12.17 28.55
C VAL A 131 31.30 -10.68 28.28
N ASP A 132 30.47 -9.97 29.07
CA ASP A 132 30.25 -8.54 28.92
C ASP A 132 31.54 -7.73 29.17
N ALA A 133 32.34 -8.13 30.17
CA ALA A 133 33.64 -7.53 30.42
C ALA A 133 34.63 -7.77 29.27
N ALA A 134 34.58 -8.95 28.64
CA ALA A 134 35.42 -9.28 27.49
C ALA A 134 34.97 -8.55 26.21
N MET A 135 33.65 -8.45 25.97
CA MET A 135 33.06 -7.68 24.88
C MET A 135 33.41 -6.18 25.01
N GLY A 136 33.42 -5.65 26.22
CA GLY A 136 33.90 -4.29 26.49
C GLY A 136 35.35 -4.06 26.07
N ARG A 137 36.22 -5.07 26.17
CA ARG A 137 37.61 -5.00 25.66
C ARG A 137 37.66 -5.14 24.14
N LEU A 138 36.91 -6.08 23.57
CA LEU A 138 36.89 -6.32 22.12
C LEU A 138 36.39 -5.09 21.35
N LEU A 139 35.38 -4.39 21.88
CA LEU A 139 34.74 -3.24 21.22
C LEU A 139 35.30 -1.88 21.66
N ALA A 140 36.37 -1.84 22.47
CA ALA A 140 36.90 -0.62 23.06
C ALA A 140 37.20 0.47 22.01
N ASP A 141 37.78 0.06 20.87
CA ASP A 141 38.14 0.93 19.75
C ASP A 141 37.06 1.00 18.65
N GLY A 142 35.87 0.46 18.90
CA GLY A 142 34.77 0.32 17.93
C GLY A 142 34.62 -1.10 17.40
N ALA A 143 33.65 -1.31 16.49
CA ALA A 143 33.35 -2.65 15.95
C ALA A 143 34.17 -3.02 14.71
N GLY A 144 34.65 -2.04 13.93
CA GLY A 144 35.44 -2.30 12.71
C GLY A 144 34.78 -3.32 11.77
N GLU A 145 35.55 -4.31 11.32
CA GLU A 145 35.06 -5.41 10.47
C GLU A 145 34.05 -6.33 11.17
N LEU A 146 33.95 -6.29 12.51
CA LEU A 146 32.97 -7.06 13.27
C LEU A 146 31.58 -6.42 13.30
N ALA A 147 31.40 -5.22 12.74
CA ALA A 147 30.13 -4.50 12.78
C ALA A 147 28.92 -5.34 12.31
N PRO A 148 28.97 -6.08 11.17
CA PRO A 148 27.85 -6.91 10.75
C PRO A 148 27.50 -8.04 11.74
N LEU A 149 28.52 -8.65 12.34
CA LEU A 149 28.34 -9.75 13.28
C LEU A 149 27.90 -9.24 14.67
N LEU A 150 28.33 -8.04 15.06
CA LEU A 150 27.80 -7.31 16.20
C LEU A 150 26.31 -7.02 16.00
N ASP A 151 25.93 -6.46 14.85
CA ASP A 151 24.52 -6.14 14.54
C ASP A 151 23.64 -7.40 14.55
N LEU A 152 24.13 -8.51 14.00
CA LEU A 152 23.45 -9.81 14.11
C LEU A 152 23.29 -10.27 15.57
N GLY A 153 24.34 -10.16 16.38
CA GLY A 153 24.27 -10.53 17.80
C GLY A 153 23.30 -9.66 18.60
N LEU A 154 23.21 -8.36 18.29
CA LEU A 154 22.26 -7.44 18.93
C LEU A 154 20.83 -7.83 18.57
N ALA A 155 20.56 -8.04 17.27
CA ALA A 155 19.25 -8.46 16.80
C ALA A 155 18.86 -9.86 17.32
N HIS A 156 19.82 -10.78 17.45
CA HIS A 156 19.60 -12.10 18.05
C HIS A 156 19.19 -11.99 19.53
N GLU A 157 19.87 -11.14 20.32
CA GLU A 157 19.48 -10.93 21.71
C GLU A 157 18.11 -10.24 21.83
N GLU A 158 17.78 -9.31 20.94
CA GLU A 158 16.44 -8.68 20.87
C GLU A 158 15.33 -9.69 20.52
N GLN A 159 15.57 -10.65 19.63
CA GLN A 159 14.63 -11.77 19.40
C GLN A 159 14.41 -12.59 20.69
N HIS A 160 15.47 -12.80 21.46
CA HIS A 160 15.39 -13.51 22.73
C HIS A 160 14.71 -12.71 23.84
N GLN A 161 14.78 -11.38 23.82
CA GLN A 161 14.01 -10.51 24.73
C GLN A 161 12.50 -10.68 24.51
N GLU A 162 12.07 -10.77 23.26
CA GLU A 162 10.69 -11.07 22.91
C GLU A 162 10.28 -12.49 23.36
N LEU A 163 11.12 -13.50 23.10
CA LEU A 163 10.85 -14.89 23.53
C LEU A 163 10.77 -15.04 25.05
N ILE A 164 11.58 -14.33 25.83
CA ILE A 164 11.51 -14.36 27.31
C ILE A 164 10.09 -14.00 27.78
N LEU A 165 9.47 -12.98 27.17
CA LEU A 165 8.12 -12.54 27.53
C LEU A 165 7.03 -13.52 27.05
N MET A 166 7.21 -14.14 25.88
CA MET A 166 6.30 -15.18 25.39
C MET A 166 6.34 -16.42 26.29
N ASP A 167 7.54 -16.87 26.64
CA ASP A 167 7.77 -18.11 27.38
C ASP A 167 7.36 -17.95 28.85
N ILE A 168 7.59 -16.77 29.45
CA ILE A 168 7.13 -16.50 30.82
C ILE A 168 5.60 -16.40 30.89
N LEU A 169 4.95 -15.81 29.88
CA LEU A 169 3.49 -15.77 29.83
C LEU A 169 2.92 -17.19 29.76
N HIS A 170 3.48 -18.04 28.89
CA HIS A 170 3.06 -19.43 28.79
C HIS A 170 3.27 -20.18 30.12
N LEU A 171 4.43 -20.01 30.77
CA LEU A 171 4.71 -20.60 32.09
C LEU A 171 3.69 -20.16 33.15
N PHE A 172 3.43 -18.86 33.24
CA PHE A 172 2.52 -18.31 34.23
C PHE A 172 1.08 -18.72 33.97
N ALA A 173 0.69 -18.90 32.71
CA ALA A 173 -0.62 -19.46 32.34
C ALA A 173 -0.80 -20.93 32.77
N GLN A 174 0.28 -21.72 32.89
CA GLN A 174 0.19 -23.10 33.42
C GLN A 174 -0.02 -23.15 34.94
N SER A 175 0.26 -22.05 35.65
CA SER A 175 0.16 -22.01 37.11
C SER A 175 -1.29 -21.78 37.54
N PRO A 176 -1.86 -22.63 38.42
CA PRO A 176 -3.17 -22.39 39.03
C PRO A 176 -3.23 -21.10 39.86
N LEU A 177 -2.07 -20.55 40.24
CA LEU A 177 -1.97 -19.28 40.96
C LEU A 177 -2.04 -18.06 40.04
N GLN A 178 -1.91 -18.26 38.73
CA GLN A 178 -1.99 -17.23 37.68
C GLN A 178 -1.16 -15.97 38.01
N PRO A 179 0.16 -16.12 38.29
CA PRO A 179 1.01 -14.99 38.64
C PRO A 179 1.12 -13.99 37.49
N ALA A 180 1.29 -12.71 37.82
CA ALA A 180 1.53 -11.66 36.83
C ALA A 180 3.03 -11.37 36.71
N TYR A 181 3.51 -11.19 35.49
CA TYR A 181 4.89 -10.72 35.23
C TYR A 181 5.05 -9.24 35.60
N ALA A 182 4.08 -8.42 35.18
CA ALA A 182 4.03 -6.99 35.40
C ALA A 182 2.83 -6.61 36.27
N PRO A 183 2.91 -5.50 37.04
CA PRO A 183 1.81 -5.08 37.91
C PRO A 183 0.52 -4.86 37.11
N PRO A 184 -0.67 -5.10 37.71
CA PRO A 184 -1.94 -4.91 37.02
C PRO A 184 -2.08 -3.47 36.51
N ARG A 185 -2.48 -3.32 35.25
CA ARG A 185 -2.90 -2.03 34.70
C ARG A 185 -4.41 -1.87 34.83
N HIS A 186 -4.88 -0.64 35.01
CA HIS A 186 -6.32 -0.36 34.90
C HIS A 186 -6.78 -0.73 33.48
N ALA A 187 -7.91 -1.43 33.39
CA ALA A 187 -8.54 -1.67 32.09
C ALA A 187 -8.88 -0.30 31.50
N ALA A 188 -8.42 -0.02 30.28
CA ALA A 188 -8.96 1.11 29.55
C ALA A 188 -10.45 0.79 29.33
N HIS A 189 -11.35 1.68 29.73
CA HIS A 189 -12.75 1.59 29.33
C HIS A 189 -12.82 1.92 27.84
N GLY A 190 -12.63 0.90 27.00
CA GLY A 190 -12.67 1.06 25.55
C GLY A 190 -14.09 1.36 25.09
N HIS A 191 -14.25 2.42 24.31
CA HIS A 191 -15.37 2.49 23.37
C HIS A 191 -15.24 1.33 22.38
N PRO A 192 -16.35 0.76 21.87
CA PRO A 192 -16.27 -0.24 20.81
C PRO A 192 -15.39 0.27 19.67
N ALA A 193 -14.50 -0.59 19.17
CA ALA A 193 -13.64 -0.23 18.06
C ALA A 193 -14.48 0.21 16.85
N ASP A 194 -13.97 1.17 16.08
CA ASP A 194 -14.61 1.58 14.83
C ASP A 194 -14.84 0.36 13.92
N PRO A 195 -15.91 0.36 13.11
CA PRO A 195 -16.12 -0.68 12.10
C PRO A 195 -14.87 -0.86 11.23
N LEU A 196 -14.51 -2.13 10.97
CA LEU A 196 -13.39 -2.50 10.12
C LEU A 196 -13.60 -1.92 8.72
N ARG A 197 -12.59 -1.24 8.17
CA ARG A 197 -12.62 -0.72 6.80
C ARG A 197 -11.52 -1.37 5.98
N PHE A 198 -11.63 -1.25 4.67
CA PHE A 198 -10.68 -1.79 3.72
C PHE A 198 -10.02 -0.64 2.95
N VAL A 199 -8.70 -0.70 2.81
CA VAL A 199 -7.89 0.24 2.04
C VAL A 199 -7.47 -0.46 0.75
N GLY A 200 -7.85 0.13 -0.39
CA GLY A 200 -7.57 -0.43 -1.71
C GLY A 200 -6.15 -0.15 -2.20
N TYR A 201 -5.59 -1.14 -2.89
CA TYR A 201 -4.29 -1.10 -3.54
C TYR A 201 -4.44 -1.59 -4.97
N GLU A 202 -3.90 -0.83 -5.92
CA GLU A 202 -4.00 -1.12 -7.35
C GLU A 202 -3.21 -2.36 -7.79
N GLY A 203 -2.29 -2.85 -6.95
CA GLY A 203 -1.35 -3.90 -7.33
C GLY A 203 -0.36 -3.44 -8.41
N GLY A 204 0.10 -4.38 -9.22
CA GLY A 204 1.13 -4.20 -10.26
C GLY A 204 2.48 -4.80 -9.87
N LEU A 205 3.51 -4.44 -10.63
CA LEU A 205 4.88 -4.88 -10.39
C LEU A 205 5.50 -4.05 -9.25
N VAL A 206 5.78 -4.70 -8.12
CA VAL A 206 6.35 -4.08 -6.92
C VAL A 206 7.69 -4.73 -6.56
N GLU A 207 8.46 -4.08 -5.69
CA GLU A 207 9.68 -4.66 -5.12
C GLU A 207 9.53 -4.86 -3.61
N ILE A 208 9.88 -6.06 -3.14
CA ILE A 208 9.88 -6.44 -1.73
C ILE A 208 11.26 -6.95 -1.31
N GLY A 209 11.53 -6.91 -0.02
CA GLY A 209 12.79 -7.29 0.61
C GLY A 209 13.65 -6.10 1.04
N HIS A 210 14.59 -6.37 1.93
CA HIS A 210 15.47 -5.38 2.55
C HIS A 210 16.19 -4.52 1.50
N ASP A 211 16.16 -3.20 1.67
CA ASP A 211 16.63 -2.21 0.68
C ASP A 211 18.16 -2.01 0.65
N GLY A 212 18.87 -2.67 1.58
CA GLY A 212 20.32 -2.61 1.71
C GLY A 212 20.83 -1.55 2.69
N ALA A 213 19.96 -0.73 3.27
CA ALA A 213 20.33 0.26 4.27
C ALA A 213 20.16 -0.29 5.70
N GLY A 214 21.22 -0.24 6.51
CA GLY A 214 21.18 -0.73 7.89
C GLY A 214 21.18 -2.26 8.00
N PHE A 215 20.71 -2.77 9.14
CA PHE A 215 20.66 -4.20 9.41
C PHE A 215 19.33 -4.81 8.95
N GLY A 216 19.42 -5.92 8.22
CA GLY A 216 18.33 -6.85 7.96
C GLY A 216 18.87 -8.29 8.06
N PHE A 217 18.02 -9.22 8.47
CA PHE A 217 18.38 -10.64 8.44
C PHE A 217 18.55 -11.10 6.98
N ASP A 218 19.38 -12.12 6.77
CA ASP A 218 19.62 -12.70 5.44
C ASP A 218 18.32 -13.16 4.76
N ASN A 219 17.33 -13.62 5.54
CA ASN A 219 16.03 -14.05 5.05
C ASN A 219 15.16 -12.91 4.47
N GLU A 220 15.51 -11.64 4.69
CA GLU A 220 14.80 -10.47 4.17
C GLU A 220 15.27 -10.10 2.76
N GLY A 221 16.32 -10.75 2.25
CA GLY A 221 16.93 -10.46 0.96
C GLY A 221 17.14 -11.68 0.05
N PRO A 222 17.56 -11.43 -1.21
CA PRO A 222 17.72 -10.10 -1.81
C PRO A 222 16.37 -9.43 -2.13
N ARG A 223 16.39 -8.10 -2.26
CA ARG A 223 15.24 -7.34 -2.78
C ARG A 223 14.93 -7.80 -4.20
N HIS A 224 13.67 -8.08 -4.48
CA HIS A 224 13.25 -8.68 -5.75
C HIS A 224 11.85 -8.22 -6.15
N LYS A 225 11.51 -8.46 -7.42
CA LYS A 225 10.24 -8.05 -8.01
C LYS A 225 9.18 -9.12 -7.80
N VAL A 226 7.98 -8.69 -7.43
CA VAL A 226 6.77 -9.52 -7.31
C VAL A 226 5.62 -8.81 -8.01
N TRP A 227 4.75 -9.58 -8.65
CA TRP A 227 3.50 -9.07 -9.20
C TRP A 227 2.38 -9.22 -8.17
N LEU A 228 1.66 -8.14 -7.89
CA LEU A 228 0.47 -8.15 -7.05
C LEU A 228 -0.76 -7.87 -7.92
N GLU A 229 -1.82 -8.65 -7.75
CA GLU A 229 -3.13 -8.25 -8.27
C GLU A 229 -3.71 -7.12 -7.41
N PRO A 230 -4.70 -6.35 -7.90
CA PRO A 230 -5.44 -5.42 -7.06
C PRO A 230 -6.01 -6.13 -5.83
N PHE A 231 -5.85 -5.50 -4.67
CA PHE A 231 -6.31 -6.05 -3.41
C PHE A 231 -6.74 -4.94 -2.45
N GLU A 232 -7.43 -5.33 -1.39
CA GLU A 232 -7.73 -4.48 -0.26
C GLU A 232 -7.12 -5.06 1.01
N LEU A 233 -6.63 -4.19 1.89
CA LEU A 233 -6.15 -4.55 3.21
C LEU A 233 -7.01 -3.91 4.30
N ALA A 234 -7.36 -4.69 5.32
CA ALA A 234 -8.09 -4.17 6.47
C ALA A 234 -7.29 -3.07 7.17
N ASP A 235 -7.98 -2.01 7.56
CA ASP A 235 -7.37 -0.80 8.11
C ASP A 235 -6.90 -0.93 9.56
N ARG A 236 -7.28 -2.01 10.26
CA ARG A 236 -6.82 -2.38 11.60
C ARG A 236 -6.80 -3.90 11.76
N LEU A 237 -6.28 -4.36 12.90
CA LEU A 237 -6.36 -5.75 13.32
C LEU A 237 -7.80 -6.14 13.74
N VAL A 238 -8.10 -7.43 13.63
CA VAL A 238 -9.35 -8.05 14.11
C VAL A 238 -9.41 -7.97 15.63
N THR A 239 -10.55 -7.56 16.20
CA THR A 239 -10.72 -7.38 17.65
C THR A 239 -11.24 -8.62 18.36
N ASN A 240 -11.07 -8.63 19.69
CA ASN A 240 -11.67 -9.63 20.57
C ASN A 240 -13.20 -9.70 20.42
N ALA A 241 -13.88 -8.57 20.25
CA ALA A 241 -15.33 -8.56 20.04
C ALA A 241 -15.76 -9.23 18.73
N GLU A 242 -14.99 -9.01 17.66
CA GLU A 242 -15.24 -9.64 16.37
C GLU A 242 -14.94 -11.14 16.43
N TRP A 243 -13.89 -11.54 17.17
CA TRP A 243 -13.59 -12.95 17.40
C TRP A 243 -14.65 -13.68 18.25
N LEU A 244 -15.20 -13.00 19.26
CA LEU A 244 -16.33 -13.52 20.04
C LEU A 244 -17.55 -13.77 19.15
N ALA A 245 -17.80 -12.93 18.14
CA ALA A 245 -18.87 -13.17 17.17
C ALA A 245 -18.62 -14.42 16.32
N PHE A 246 -17.37 -14.64 15.87
CA PHE A 246 -16.95 -15.87 15.19
C PHE A 246 -17.16 -17.11 16.07
N MET A 247 -16.76 -17.06 17.35
CA MET A 247 -16.99 -18.15 18.31
C MET A 247 -18.47 -18.43 18.55
N ALA A 248 -19.29 -17.38 18.69
CA ALA A 248 -20.73 -17.47 18.89
C ALA A 248 -21.44 -18.11 17.69
N ASP A 249 -21.02 -17.79 16.46
CA ASP A 249 -21.52 -18.39 15.21
C ASP A 249 -20.92 -19.77 14.90
N GLY A 250 -20.31 -20.41 15.91
CA GLY A 250 -19.80 -21.77 15.80
C GLY A 250 -18.50 -21.91 15.02
N GLY A 251 -17.66 -20.87 14.97
CA GLY A 251 -16.38 -20.87 14.26
C GLY A 251 -15.51 -22.11 14.53
N TYR A 252 -15.35 -22.52 15.79
CA TYR A 252 -14.61 -23.73 16.19
C TYR A 252 -15.39 -25.05 16.02
N ARG A 253 -16.62 -25.01 15.53
CA ARG A 253 -17.53 -26.16 15.34
C ARG A 253 -17.92 -26.41 13.87
N ARG A 254 -17.41 -25.59 12.96
CA ARG A 254 -17.80 -25.55 11.54
C ARG A 254 -16.64 -25.95 10.64
N PRO A 255 -16.50 -27.24 10.26
CA PRO A 255 -15.33 -27.76 9.54
C PRO A 255 -15.12 -27.08 8.18
N GLU A 256 -16.17 -26.56 7.55
CA GLU A 256 -16.08 -25.90 6.25
C GLU A 256 -15.27 -24.59 6.26
N LEU A 257 -15.04 -24.02 7.45
CA LEU A 257 -14.21 -22.82 7.62
C LEU A 257 -12.72 -23.14 7.69
N TRP A 258 -12.34 -24.38 7.99
CA TRP A 258 -10.97 -24.72 8.38
C TRP A 258 -10.20 -25.42 7.27
N LEU A 259 -8.89 -25.14 7.20
CA LEU A 259 -7.96 -26.03 6.52
C LEU A 259 -7.98 -27.41 7.20
N SER A 260 -7.89 -28.48 6.40
CA SER A 260 -8.09 -29.85 6.90
C SER A 260 -7.16 -30.23 8.07
N GLU A 261 -5.88 -29.83 8.01
CA GLU A 261 -4.92 -30.09 9.10
C GLU A 261 -5.27 -29.28 10.35
N GLY A 262 -5.68 -28.02 10.17
CA GLY A 262 -6.14 -27.14 11.23
C GLY A 262 -7.38 -27.70 11.94
N TRP A 263 -8.36 -28.20 11.18
CA TRP A 263 -9.54 -28.85 11.76
C TRP A 263 -9.16 -30.08 12.58
N ALA A 264 -8.34 -30.99 12.02
CA ALA A 264 -7.91 -32.19 12.73
C ALA A 264 -7.15 -31.86 14.03
N ARG A 265 -6.30 -30.84 13.99
CA ARG A 265 -5.55 -30.33 15.15
C ARG A 265 -6.47 -29.74 16.21
N ALA A 266 -7.36 -28.82 15.82
CA ALA A 266 -8.31 -28.18 16.72
C ALA A 266 -9.19 -29.20 17.44
N GLN A 267 -9.64 -30.25 16.74
CA GLN A 267 -10.39 -31.35 17.33
C GLN A 267 -9.55 -32.21 18.29
N ALA A 268 -8.31 -32.53 17.91
CA ALA A 268 -7.42 -33.36 18.73
C ALA A 268 -7.02 -32.68 20.05
N GLU A 269 -6.91 -31.35 20.05
CA GLU A 269 -6.49 -30.54 21.21
C GLU A 269 -7.64 -29.80 21.89
N GLY A 270 -8.87 -29.93 21.39
CA GLY A 270 -10.06 -29.33 21.99
C GLY A 270 -10.07 -27.80 21.95
N TRP A 271 -9.63 -27.20 20.85
CA TRP A 271 -9.64 -25.74 20.73
C TRP A 271 -11.07 -25.20 20.58
N ASP A 272 -11.45 -24.27 21.45
CA ASP A 272 -12.76 -23.61 21.47
C ASP A 272 -12.69 -22.07 21.61
N ALA A 273 -11.49 -21.53 21.88
CA ALA A 273 -11.15 -20.12 21.98
C ALA A 273 -9.64 -19.90 21.74
N PRO A 274 -9.17 -18.65 21.49
CA PRO A 274 -7.74 -18.32 21.44
C PRO A 274 -6.96 -18.79 22.67
N LEU A 275 -5.65 -19.00 22.52
CA LEU A 275 -4.83 -19.50 23.63
C LEU A 275 -4.85 -18.49 24.78
N TYR A 276 -4.97 -19.02 26.00
CA TYR A 276 -5.13 -18.30 27.28
C TYR A 276 -6.52 -17.78 27.62
N TRP A 277 -7.49 -17.87 26.70
CA TRP A 277 -8.87 -17.52 27.02
C TRP A 277 -9.50 -18.56 27.95
N GLN A 278 -10.28 -18.07 28.91
CA GLN A 278 -11.05 -18.89 29.85
C GLN A 278 -12.37 -18.20 30.18
N GLU A 279 -13.43 -19.00 30.28
CA GLU A 279 -14.74 -18.51 30.72
C GLU A 279 -14.66 -18.00 32.17
N THR A 280 -15.33 -16.88 32.44
CA THR A 280 -15.38 -16.31 33.78
C THR A 280 -16.46 -17.00 34.61
N ALA A 281 -16.09 -17.45 35.82
CA ALA A 281 -17.06 -18.05 36.75
C ALA A 281 -18.11 -17.04 37.26
N SER A 282 -17.83 -15.73 37.15
CA SER A 282 -18.68 -14.66 37.67
C SER A 282 -19.81 -14.25 36.73
N GLU A 283 -19.71 -14.50 35.43
CA GLU A 283 -20.71 -14.09 34.43
C GLU A 283 -20.84 -15.16 33.33
N PRO A 284 -22.02 -15.79 33.15
CA PRO A 284 -22.23 -16.75 32.08
C PRO A 284 -21.95 -16.11 30.70
N GLY A 285 -20.99 -16.68 29.96
CA GLY A 285 -20.56 -16.16 28.66
C GLY A 285 -19.51 -15.04 28.71
N GLY A 286 -19.05 -14.65 29.91
CA GLY A 286 -17.91 -13.75 30.07
C GLY A 286 -16.59 -14.47 29.84
N TRP A 287 -15.61 -13.76 29.28
CA TRP A 287 -14.29 -14.30 28.96
C TRP A 287 -13.18 -13.46 29.61
N SER A 288 -12.12 -14.14 30.03
CA SER A 288 -10.86 -13.54 30.47
C SER A 288 -9.70 -14.19 29.75
N SER A 289 -8.57 -13.50 29.65
CA SER A 289 -7.32 -14.03 29.11
C SER A 289 -6.20 -13.90 30.13
N MET A 290 -5.34 -14.91 30.21
CA MET A 290 -4.04 -14.72 30.84
C MET A 290 -3.22 -13.73 30.03
N THR A 291 -2.59 -12.76 30.69
CA THR A 291 -1.73 -11.73 30.11
C THR A 291 -0.46 -11.58 30.94
N LEU A 292 0.52 -10.78 30.46
CA LEU A 292 1.68 -10.42 31.28
C LEU A 292 1.30 -9.64 32.54
N HIS A 293 0.08 -9.10 32.62
CA HIS A 293 -0.50 -8.45 33.80
C HIS A 293 -1.38 -9.38 34.66
N GLY A 294 -1.26 -10.70 34.46
CA GLY A 294 -2.09 -11.72 35.11
C GLY A 294 -3.38 -12.01 34.34
N LEU A 295 -4.32 -12.69 34.99
CA LEU A 295 -5.64 -12.96 34.41
C LEU A 295 -6.48 -11.68 34.36
N ARG A 296 -6.99 -11.34 33.17
CA ARG A 296 -7.74 -10.10 32.93
C ARG A 296 -9.02 -10.37 32.14
N PRO A 297 -10.12 -9.66 32.42
CA PRO A 297 -11.26 -9.60 31.50
C PRO A 297 -10.80 -9.17 30.10
N LEU A 298 -11.43 -9.73 29.06
CA LEU A 298 -11.13 -9.31 27.69
C LEU A 298 -11.48 -7.84 27.48
N ASP A 299 -10.58 -7.11 26.80
CA ASP A 299 -10.90 -5.83 26.21
C ASP A 299 -11.51 -6.08 24.82
N PRO A 300 -12.82 -5.80 24.61
CA PRO A 300 -13.47 -6.06 23.33
C PRO A 300 -12.87 -5.27 22.15
N ALA A 301 -12.23 -4.13 22.41
CA ALA A 301 -11.66 -3.26 21.38
C ALA A 301 -10.19 -3.60 21.05
N ALA A 302 -9.49 -4.31 21.93
CA ALA A 302 -8.12 -4.77 21.67
C ALA A 302 -8.11 -5.86 20.58
N PRO A 303 -7.03 -5.96 19.80
CA PRO A 303 -6.91 -6.99 18.78
C PRO A 303 -6.78 -8.37 19.43
N VAL A 304 -7.35 -9.38 18.76
CA VAL A 304 -7.28 -10.77 19.18
C VAL A 304 -5.85 -11.29 19.10
N ALA A 305 -5.38 -11.88 20.20
CA ALA A 305 -4.01 -12.35 20.35
C ALA A 305 -3.95 -13.87 20.55
N HIS A 306 -2.77 -14.45 20.32
CA HIS A 306 -2.45 -15.86 20.60
C HIS A 306 -3.29 -16.86 19.81
N VAL A 307 -3.49 -16.54 18.52
CA VAL A 307 -4.20 -17.39 17.56
C VAL A 307 -3.20 -18.06 16.60
N SER A 308 -3.49 -19.30 16.24
CA SER A 308 -2.75 -20.07 15.24
C SER A 308 -2.99 -19.53 13.83
N PHE A 309 -2.14 -19.91 12.88
CA PHE A 309 -2.40 -19.65 11.47
C PHE A 309 -3.73 -20.28 11.02
N TYR A 310 -4.04 -21.49 11.52
CA TYR A 310 -5.28 -22.18 11.19
C TYR A 310 -6.53 -21.45 11.71
N GLU A 311 -6.47 -20.92 12.93
CA GLU A 311 -7.51 -20.06 13.50
C GLU A 311 -7.68 -18.78 12.68
N ALA A 312 -6.57 -18.14 12.28
CA ALA A 312 -6.58 -16.92 11.48
C ALA A 312 -7.20 -17.14 10.08
N GLU A 313 -6.84 -18.23 9.39
CA GLU A 313 -7.45 -18.62 8.11
C GLU A 313 -8.95 -18.93 8.27
N ALA A 314 -9.34 -19.67 9.32
CA ALA A 314 -10.74 -20.00 9.56
C ALA A 314 -11.60 -18.76 9.85
N TYR A 315 -11.07 -17.82 10.62
CA TYR A 315 -11.71 -16.53 10.85
C TYR A 315 -11.82 -15.73 9.54
N ALA A 316 -10.76 -15.65 8.74
CA ALA A 316 -10.79 -14.94 7.47
C ALA A 316 -11.84 -15.54 6.52
N ALA A 317 -11.89 -16.86 6.38
CA ALA A 317 -12.89 -17.58 5.59
C ALA A 317 -14.33 -17.28 6.07
N TRP A 318 -14.57 -17.25 7.38
CA TRP A 318 -15.87 -16.92 7.96
C TRP A 318 -16.35 -15.51 7.56
N THR A 319 -15.45 -14.54 7.48
CA THR A 319 -15.77 -13.17 7.05
C THR A 319 -15.91 -12.99 5.53
N GLY A 320 -15.70 -14.06 4.73
CA GLY A 320 -15.61 -13.98 3.27
C GLY A 320 -14.37 -13.21 2.78
N ALA A 321 -13.32 -13.15 3.59
CA ALA A 321 -12.04 -12.53 3.28
C ALA A 321 -10.93 -13.59 3.23
N ARG A 322 -9.67 -13.15 3.22
CA ARG A 322 -8.47 -14.01 3.32
C ARG A 322 -7.38 -13.34 4.17
N LEU A 323 -6.31 -14.05 4.48
CA LEU A 323 -5.09 -13.41 4.97
C LEU A 323 -4.32 -12.72 3.81
N PRO A 324 -3.59 -11.62 4.08
CA PRO A 324 -2.69 -11.03 3.09
C PRO A 324 -1.51 -11.96 2.80
N THR A 325 -0.96 -11.90 1.61
CA THR A 325 0.41 -12.40 1.37
C THR A 325 1.42 -11.47 2.04
N GLU A 326 2.62 -11.97 2.34
CA GLU A 326 3.69 -11.13 2.89
C GLU A 326 4.09 -9.99 1.94
N ALA A 327 3.91 -10.19 0.63
CA ALA A 327 4.22 -9.20 -0.40
C ALA A 327 3.18 -8.07 -0.43
N GLU A 328 1.88 -8.40 -0.34
CA GLU A 328 0.80 -7.42 -0.19
C GLU A 328 0.97 -6.59 1.09
N TRP A 329 1.29 -7.28 2.19
CA TRP A 329 1.52 -6.62 3.48
C TRP A 329 2.71 -5.66 3.42
N GLU A 330 3.85 -6.10 2.88
CA GLU A 330 5.05 -5.25 2.77
C GLU A 330 4.83 -4.09 1.80
N HIS A 331 4.14 -4.32 0.69
CA HIS A 331 3.78 -3.26 -0.25
C HIS A 331 2.88 -2.21 0.41
N ALA A 332 1.90 -2.64 1.20
CA ALA A 332 1.00 -1.75 1.93
C ALA A 332 1.71 -1.00 3.08
N ALA A 333 2.70 -1.64 3.71
CA ALA A 333 3.55 -1.04 4.73
C ALA A 333 4.60 -0.07 4.17
N ALA A 334 4.90 -0.14 2.87
CA ALA A 334 5.91 0.68 2.24
C ALA A 334 5.58 2.18 2.38
N GLY A 335 6.55 2.96 2.87
CA GLY A 335 6.39 4.41 3.10
C GLY A 335 5.71 4.79 4.42
N LEU A 336 5.23 3.82 5.21
CA LEU A 336 4.77 4.08 6.57
C LEU A 336 5.96 4.18 7.52
N SER A 337 5.84 5.01 8.55
CA SER A 337 6.81 5.01 9.65
C SER A 337 6.63 3.74 10.48
N VAL A 338 7.75 3.11 10.84
CA VAL A 338 7.76 1.95 11.75
C VAL A 338 7.51 2.44 13.18
N ALA A 339 6.26 2.73 13.48
CA ALA A 339 5.80 3.27 14.76
C ALA A 339 4.53 2.53 15.20
N GLY A 340 4.44 2.25 16.50
CA GLY A 340 3.33 1.49 17.05
C GLY A 340 3.52 1.09 18.51
N ASN A 341 2.67 0.18 18.99
CA ASN A 341 2.75 -0.34 20.34
C ASN A 341 3.83 -1.44 20.42
N PHE A 342 5.07 -1.06 20.74
CA PHE A 342 6.21 -1.95 20.97
C PHE A 342 6.58 -2.05 22.45
N MET A 343 7.56 -2.89 22.79
CA MET A 343 8.03 -3.09 24.17
C MET A 343 8.42 -1.78 24.86
N GLY A 344 9.04 -0.83 24.14
CA GLY A 344 9.46 0.45 24.70
C GLY A 344 8.32 1.36 25.16
N THR A 345 7.06 1.07 24.81
CA THR A 345 5.89 1.75 25.38
C THR A 345 5.60 1.33 26.83
N GLY A 346 6.20 0.21 27.27
CA GLY A 346 5.94 -0.42 28.57
C GLY A 346 4.52 -0.96 28.71
N ARG A 347 3.74 -1.06 27.62
CA ARG A 347 2.35 -1.55 27.68
C ARG A 347 2.25 -3.03 27.91
N LEU A 348 3.10 -3.84 27.25
CA LEU A 348 3.13 -5.30 27.35
C LEU A 348 1.75 -5.97 27.18
N ALA A 349 0.89 -5.31 26.43
CA ALA A 349 -0.46 -5.75 26.11
C ALA A 349 -0.90 -5.04 24.82
N PRO A 350 -1.61 -5.74 23.91
CA PRO A 350 -2.17 -5.13 22.73
C PRO A 350 -3.23 -4.09 23.13
N GLY A 351 -3.31 -3.00 22.36
CA GLY A 351 -4.26 -1.91 22.61
C GLY A 351 -5.30 -1.78 21.51
N ALA A 352 -6.41 -1.09 21.82
CA ALA A 352 -7.38 -0.69 20.82
C ALA A 352 -6.72 0.13 19.68
N PRO A 353 -7.25 0.03 18.44
CA PRO A 353 -6.73 0.79 17.31
C PRO A 353 -6.71 2.29 17.62
N PRO A 354 -5.64 3.03 17.26
CA PRO A 354 -5.63 4.47 17.39
C PRO A 354 -6.72 5.11 16.50
N PRO A 355 -7.25 6.29 16.88
CA PRO A 355 -8.15 7.03 15.99
C PRO A 355 -7.40 7.51 14.75
N GLY A 356 -8.08 7.52 13.60
CA GLY A 356 -7.49 7.99 12.33
C GLY A 356 -8.07 7.29 11.10
N ALA A 357 -7.64 7.74 9.92
CA ALA A 357 -7.96 7.12 8.63
C ALA A 357 -6.71 6.42 8.06
N GLY A 358 -6.91 5.53 7.10
CA GLY A 358 -5.84 4.73 6.49
C GLY A 358 -5.43 3.52 7.33
N LEU A 359 -4.30 2.92 7.01
CA LEU A 359 -3.80 1.75 7.73
C LEU A 359 -3.33 2.10 9.15
N ARG A 360 -3.87 1.38 10.13
CA ARG A 360 -3.58 1.49 11.56
C ARG A 360 -3.07 0.15 12.08
N GLN A 361 -2.24 0.19 13.12
CA GLN A 361 -1.65 -0.98 13.75
C GLN A 361 -0.83 -1.87 12.79
N MET A 362 -0.27 -1.31 11.70
CA MET A 362 0.63 -2.05 10.81
C MET A 362 1.92 -2.48 11.51
N PHE A 363 2.27 -1.82 12.61
CA PHE A 363 3.49 -2.09 13.35
C PHE A 363 3.16 -2.12 14.84
N GLY A 364 3.72 -3.10 15.56
CA GLY A 364 3.43 -3.31 16.98
C GLY A 364 2.05 -3.91 17.24
N ASP A 365 1.65 -3.91 18.51
CA ASP A 365 0.51 -4.67 19.05
C ASP A 365 0.69 -6.19 18.91
N LEU A 366 0.61 -6.74 17.69
CA LEU A 366 0.70 -8.17 17.41
C LEU A 366 1.38 -8.45 16.08
N TRP A 367 2.11 -9.56 16.01
CA TRP A 367 2.56 -10.13 14.73
C TRP A 367 1.37 -10.55 13.89
N GLU A 368 1.32 -10.13 12.63
CA GLU A 368 0.19 -10.37 11.75
C GLU A 368 0.45 -11.60 10.87
N TRP A 369 -0.37 -12.64 10.99
CA TRP A 369 -0.27 -13.81 10.11
C TRP A 369 -0.47 -13.42 8.64
N THR A 370 0.39 -13.95 7.77
CA THR A 370 0.23 -13.89 6.32
C THR A 370 -0.02 -15.30 5.78
N ARG A 371 -0.62 -15.40 4.59
CA ARG A 371 -0.77 -16.68 3.86
C ARG A 371 0.48 -17.11 3.11
N SER A 372 1.62 -16.44 3.32
CA SER A 372 2.89 -16.78 2.69
C SER A 372 3.64 -17.82 3.50
N ALA A 373 4.00 -18.93 2.86
CA ALA A 373 4.95 -19.87 3.43
C ALA A 373 6.31 -19.19 3.63
N TYR A 374 7.00 -19.53 4.73
CA TYR A 374 8.37 -19.07 4.96
C TYR A 374 9.33 -19.81 4.01
N ALA A 375 9.51 -19.23 2.84
CA ALA A 375 10.35 -19.72 1.75
C ALA A 375 11.50 -18.73 1.46
N PRO A 376 12.62 -19.20 0.86
CA PRO A 376 13.70 -18.31 0.43
C PRO A 376 13.18 -17.34 -0.63
N TYR A 377 13.56 -16.07 -0.51
CA TYR A 377 13.37 -15.12 -1.61
C TYR A 377 14.22 -15.54 -2.83
N PRO A 378 13.79 -15.22 -4.07
CA PRO A 378 14.56 -15.51 -5.27
C PRO A 378 15.99 -14.94 -5.17
N GLY A 379 16.99 -15.82 -5.27
CA GLY A 379 18.40 -15.44 -5.15
C GLY A 379 18.96 -15.46 -3.72
N PHE A 380 18.16 -15.82 -2.72
CA PHE A 380 18.66 -16.05 -1.36
C PHE A 380 19.81 -17.07 -1.35
N GLN A 381 20.86 -16.73 -0.61
CA GLN A 381 22.00 -17.61 -0.34
C GLN A 381 22.33 -17.49 1.15
N PRO A 382 22.41 -18.61 1.90
CA PRO A 382 22.81 -18.55 3.30
C PRO A 382 24.24 -18.03 3.43
N ALA A 383 24.51 -17.31 4.52
CA ALA A 383 25.88 -16.88 4.83
C ALA A 383 26.83 -18.08 4.97
N GLY A 384 28.13 -17.87 4.72
CA GLY A 384 29.14 -18.90 4.93
C GLY A 384 29.36 -19.23 6.41
N GLY A 385 29.80 -20.47 6.69
CA GLY A 385 30.12 -20.92 8.06
C GLY A 385 28.87 -21.19 8.92
N ALA A 386 29.08 -21.34 10.24
CA ALA A 386 28.00 -21.69 11.16
C ALA A 386 26.86 -20.65 11.19
N VAL A 387 27.17 -19.36 10.98
CA VAL A 387 26.17 -18.29 10.91
C VAL A 387 25.13 -18.51 9.79
N GLY A 388 25.48 -19.25 8.73
CA GLY A 388 24.54 -19.62 7.66
C GLY A 388 23.37 -20.51 8.10
N GLU A 389 23.47 -21.15 9.26
CA GLU A 389 22.38 -21.94 9.84
C GLU A 389 21.30 -21.10 10.52
N TYR A 390 21.46 -19.77 10.60
CA TYR A 390 20.57 -18.90 11.37
C TYR A 390 19.12 -18.99 10.88
N ASN A 391 18.89 -18.88 9.57
CA ASN A 391 17.55 -18.79 8.98
C ASN A 391 17.26 -19.88 7.93
N GLY A 392 18.16 -20.06 6.95
CA GLY A 392 17.85 -20.83 5.73
C GLY A 392 17.34 -22.26 5.94
N LYS A 393 17.81 -22.96 6.99
CA LYS A 393 17.38 -24.33 7.29
C LYS A 393 15.96 -24.46 7.84
N PHE A 394 15.33 -23.35 8.21
CA PHE A 394 13.98 -23.28 8.75
C PHE A 394 12.92 -22.95 7.68
N MET A 395 13.32 -22.74 6.43
CA MET A 395 12.45 -22.35 5.31
C MET A 395 11.63 -23.53 4.75
N ALA A 396 10.90 -24.23 5.64
CA ALA A 396 9.98 -25.31 5.30
C ALA A 396 8.92 -25.50 6.39
N GLY A 397 7.65 -25.67 5.99
CA GLY A 397 6.54 -26.00 6.90
C GLY A 397 6.11 -24.89 7.87
N GLN A 398 6.60 -23.66 7.68
CA GLN A 398 6.28 -22.49 8.51
C GLN A 398 5.65 -21.39 7.66
N PHE A 399 4.96 -20.45 8.31
CA PHE A 399 4.31 -19.31 7.67
C PHE A 399 4.87 -18.00 8.22
N VAL A 400 4.86 -16.96 7.38
CA VAL A 400 5.42 -15.65 7.70
C VAL A 400 4.43 -14.82 8.51
N LEU A 401 4.94 -14.10 9.52
CA LEU A 401 4.24 -13.04 10.23
C LEU A 401 4.99 -11.71 10.11
N ARG A 402 4.26 -10.60 10.11
CA ARG A 402 4.79 -9.25 9.90
C ARG A 402 4.39 -8.25 11.01
N GLY A 403 5.03 -7.08 11.04
CA GLY A 403 4.63 -5.95 11.90
C GLY A 403 5.31 -5.82 13.26
N GLY A 404 5.68 -6.93 13.91
CA GLY A 404 6.15 -6.90 15.31
C GLY A 404 5.00 -6.79 16.32
N ALA A 405 5.27 -7.11 17.58
CA ALA A 405 4.27 -7.14 18.65
C ALA A 405 4.56 -6.14 19.79
N THR A 406 3.64 -6.03 20.75
CA THR A 406 3.81 -5.26 22.00
C THR A 406 4.99 -5.71 22.85
N VAL A 407 5.52 -6.90 22.58
CA VAL A 407 6.72 -7.49 23.22
C VAL A 407 7.96 -7.44 22.33
N THR A 408 7.88 -6.90 21.11
CA THR A 408 9.05 -6.72 20.25
C THR A 408 9.83 -5.46 20.68
N PRO A 409 11.17 -5.51 20.82
CA PRO A 409 11.97 -4.33 21.16
C PRO A 409 11.81 -3.18 20.16
N THR A 410 11.78 -1.95 20.66
CA THR A 410 11.63 -0.75 19.80
C THR A 410 12.82 -0.62 18.86
N GLY A 411 12.55 -0.51 17.56
CA GLY A 411 13.58 -0.42 16.52
C GLY A 411 14.05 -1.77 15.97
N HIS A 412 13.58 -2.90 16.54
CA HIS A 412 13.94 -4.24 16.05
C HIS A 412 13.19 -4.65 14.77
N THR A 413 11.99 -4.11 14.53
CA THR A 413 11.17 -4.48 13.37
C THR A 413 11.40 -3.54 12.18
N ARG A 414 11.00 -4.00 10.98
CA ARG A 414 11.11 -3.31 9.68
C ARG A 414 9.93 -3.72 8.81
N ALA A 415 9.65 -2.93 7.77
CA ALA A 415 8.69 -3.34 6.74
C ALA A 415 9.11 -4.64 6.03
N SER A 416 10.41 -4.96 5.96
CA SER A 416 10.95 -6.20 5.38
C SER A 416 11.12 -7.35 6.37
N TYR A 417 10.90 -7.14 7.69
CA TYR A 417 11.13 -8.16 8.71
C TYR A 417 10.21 -9.36 8.49
N ARG A 418 10.78 -10.57 8.45
CA ARG A 418 10.03 -11.82 8.29
C ARG A 418 10.16 -12.68 9.55
N ASN A 419 9.16 -12.61 10.43
CA ASN A 419 9.03 -13.58 11.51
C ASN A 419 8.37 -14.85 10.96
N PHE A 420 8.59 -16.00 11.59
CA PHE A 420 8.08 -17.27 11.09
C PHE A 420 7.84 -18.27 12.22
N PHE A 421 6.71 -18.98 12.13
CA PHE A 421 6.34 -20.03 13.06
C PHE A 421 5.57 -21.15 12.33
N TYR A 422 5.49 -22.32 12.95
CA TYR A 422 4.65 -23.40 12.47
C TYR A 422 3.17 -23.04 12.62
N PRO A 423 2.31 -23.49 11.69
CA PRO A 423 0.93 -23.02 11.61
C PRO A 423 0.07 -23.35 12.83
N GLN A 424 0.40 -24.41 13.58
CA GLN A 424 -0.30 -24.81 14.81
C GLN A 424 0.09 -24.02 16.07
N GLN A 425 1.18 -23.25 16.03
CA GLN A 425 1.72 -22.60 17.22
C GLN A 425 0.90 -21.35 17.58
N ARG A 426 0.70 -21.12 18.88
CA ARG A 426 -0.25 -20.12 19.41
C ARG A 426 0.30 -19.21 20.52
N TRP A 427 1.41 -19.57 21.16
CA TRP A 427 1.90 -18.86 22.36
C TRP A 427 2.54 -17.50 22.05
N MET A 428 2.98 -17.30 20.82
CA MET A 428 3.48 -16.02 20.33
C MET A 428 2.37 -14.96 20.35
N PHE A 429 2.75 -13.69 20.36
CA PHE A 429 1.82 -12.56 20.25
C PHE A 429 1.39 -12.38 18.78
N SER A 430 0.65 -13.36 18.25
CA SER A 430 0.08 -13.36 16.90
C SER A 430 -1.34 -12.79 16.88
N GLY A 431 -1.70 -12.11 15.80
CA GLY A 431 -3.03 -11.56 15.52
C GLY A 431 -3.38 -11.68 14.03
N VAL A 432 -4.47 -11.02 13.64
CA VAL A 432 -5.05 -11.16 12.30
C VAL A 432 -5.36 -9.80 11.67
N ARG A 433 -4.86 -9.60 10.45
CA ARG A 433 -5.32 -8.55 9.52
C ARG A 433 -5.93 -9.24 8.30
N LEU A 434 -7.10 -8.76 7.87
CA LEU A 434 -7.78 -9.31 6.70
C LEU A 434 -7.32 -8.64 5.41
N ALA A 435 -7.40 -9.37 4.31
CA ALA A 435 -7.27 -8.87 2.95
C ALA A 435 -8.42 -9.40 2.08
N ARG A 436 -8.70 -8.70 0.98
CA ARG A 436 -9.68 -9.11 -0.05
C ARG A 436 -9.08 -8.93 -1.44
N ASP A 437 -9.46 -9.81 -2.36
CA ASP A 437 -9.18 -9.60 -3.77
C ASP A 437 -10.15 -8.56 -4.32
N THR A 438 -9.65 -7.56 -5.05
CA THR A 438 -10.51 -6.67 -5.82
C THR A 438 -10.53 -7.14 -7.27
N VAL A 439 -11.69 -7.62 -7.72
CA VAL A 439 -11.92 -7.71 -9.16
C VAL A 439 -12.09 -6.27 -9.63
N ARG A 440 -11.13 -5.73 -10.40
CA ARG A 440 -11.30 -4.45 -11.11
C ARG A 440 -12.50 -4.59 -12.06
N ASP A 441 -13.68 -4.26 -11.58
CA ASP A 441 -14.82 -4.01 -12.43
C ASP A 441 -14.86 -2.52 -12.74
N ALA A 442 -14.04 -2.10 -13.70
CA ALA A 442 -14.01 -0.73 -14.20
C ALA A 442 -15.40 -0.22 -14.59
N GLN A 443 -16.32 -1.13 -14.96
CA GLN A 443 -17.71 -0.80 -15.25
C GLN A 443 -18.49 -0.38 -14.00
N ALA A 444 -18.27 -1.03 -12.86
CA ALA A 444 -18.93 -0.71 -11.59
C ALA A 444 -18.45 0.62 -11.00
N GLU A 445 -17.21 1.03 -11.29
CA GLU A 445 -16.68 2.34 -10.88
C GLU A 445 -17.26 3.48 -11.72
N VAL A 446 -17.28 3.32 -13.06
CA VAL A 446 -17.93 4.28 -13.97
C VAL A 446 -19.42 4.44 -13.64
N THR A 447 -20.10 3.36 -13.25
CA THR A 447 -21.53 3.41 -12.88
C THR A 447 -21.75 4.18 -11.57
N ARG A 448 -20.91 3.98 -10.55
CA ARG A 448 -20.99 4.73 -9.28
C ARG A 448 -20.74 6.22 -9.45
N GLU A 449 -19.78 6.58 -10.30
CA GLU A 449 -19.51 7.97 -10.64
C GLU A 449 -20.68 8.59 -11.40
N PHE A 450 -21.22 7.88 -12.39
CA PHE A 450 -22.39 8.33 -13.14
C PHE A 450 -23.60 8.60 -12.21
N GLU A 451 -23.84 7.71 -11.25
CA GLU A 451 -24.88 7.91 -10.23
C GLU A 451 -24.66 9.21 -9.44
N ALA A 452 -23.45 9.42 -8.94
CA ALA A 452 -23.10 10.60 -8.14
C ALA A 452 -23.28 11.91 -8.92
N ASP A 453 -22.74 11.98 -10.14
CA ASP A 453 -22.82 13.17 -11.00
C ASP A 453 -24.26 13.50 -11.39
N VAL A 454 -25.09 12.49 -11.64
CA VAL A 454 -26.52 12.69 -11.95
C VAL A 454 -27.27 13.18 -10.71
N LEU A 455 -27.07 12.56 -9.54
CA LEU A 455 -27.76 12.97 -8.30
C LEU A 455 -27.38 14.39 -7.88
N GLU A 456 -26.10 14.74 -7.95
CA GLU A 456 -25.63 16.10 -7.68
C GLU A 456 -26.20 17.07 -8.71
N GLY A 457 -26.06 16.74 -10.00
CA GLY A 457 -26.48 17.56 -11.13
C GLY A 457 -27.97 17.91 -11.11
N LEU A 458 -28.82 16.95 -10.77
CA LEU A 458 -30.28 17.14 -10.65
C LEU A 458 -30.70 17.87 -9.37
N SER A 459 -29.84 17.91 -8.35
CA SER A 459 -30.07 18.66 -7.10
C SER A 459 -29.82 20.17 -7.23
N ARG A 460 -29.10 20.60 -8.29
CA ARG A 460 -28.74 22.01 -8.49
C ARG A 460 -29.95 22.87 -8.90
N PRO A 461 -29.96 24.18 -8.56
CA PRO A 461 -31.01 25.10 -9.03
C PRO A 461 -31.12 25.19 -10.55
N GLN A 462 -29.97 25.30 -11.24
CA GLN A 462 -29.87 25.02 -12.66
C GLN A 462 -29.38 23.58 -12.79
N LYS A 463 -30.28 22.67 -13.16
CA LYS A 463 -29.93 21.27 -13.33
C LYS A 463 -28.93 21.13 -14.46
N ALA A 464 -27.92 20.29 -14.27
CA ALA A 464 -26.89 20.04 -15.27
C ALA A 464 -26.37 18.61 -15.12
N VAL A 465 -26.11 17.93 -16.24
CA VAL A 465 -25.44 16.63 -16.24
C VAL A 465 -24.27 16.69 -17.23
N PRO A 466 -23.06 16.23 -16.86
CA PRO A 466 -21.89 16.34 -17.72
C PRO A 466 -22.04 15.65 -19.08
N PRO A 467 -21.54 16.25 -20.18
CA PRO A 467 -21.66 15.70 -21.54
C PRO A 467 -20.87 14.40 -21.74
N LYS A 468 -19.90 14.08 -20.86
CA LYS A 468 -19.15 12.81 -20.92
C LYS A 468 -20.05 11.57 -20.86
N TYR A 469 -21.25 11.71 -20.30
CA TYR A 469 -22.23 10.62 -20.22
C TYR A 469 -23.05 10.41 -21.49
N PHE A 470 -22.90 11.24 -22.52
CA PHE A 470 -23.53 10.97 -23.81
C PHE A 470 -23.00 9.72 -24.48
N TYR A 471 -21.73 9.38 -24.29
CA TYR A 471 -21.02 8.40 -25.11
C TYR A 471 -21.16 6.95 -24.61
N ASP A 472 -22.39 6.54 -24.26
CA ASP A 472 -22.72 5.11 -24.23
C ASP A 472 -22.83 4.54 -25.65
N ALA A 473 -23.03 3.23 -25.81
CA ALA A 473 -23.04 2.61 -27.13
C ALA A 473 -24.05 3.25 -28.11
N GLU A 474 -25.25 3.59 -27.62
CA GLU A 474 -26.28 4.24 -28.44
C GLU A 474 -25.95 5.70 -28.71
N GLY A 475 -25.43 6.43 -27.73
CA GLY A 475 -25.02 7.80 -27.93
C GLY A 475 -23.85 7.94 -28.89
N SER A 476 -22.86 7.05 -28.84
CA SER A 476 -21.78 7.01 -29.85
C SER A 476 -22.33 6.77 -31.26
N ARG A 477 -23.27 5.82 -31.43
CA ARG A 477 -23.94 5.57 -32.71
C ARG A 477 -24.73 6.79 -33.21
N LEU A 478 -25.43 7.47 -32.32
CA LEU A 478 -26.18 8.69 -32.64
C LEU A 478 -25.23 9.85 -33.00
N PHE A 479 -24.11 10.00 -32.30
CA PHE A 479 -23.09 10.99 -32.63
C PHE A 479 -22.47 10.72 -34.00
N GLU A 480 -22.17 9.47 -34.34
CA GLU A 480 -21.71 9.10 -35.69
C GLU A 480 -22.73 9.53 -36.76
N ALA A 481 -24.02 9.27 -36.54
CA ALA A 481 -25.08 9.74 -37.44
C ALA A 481 -25.14 11.28 -37.52
N ILE A 482 -24.92 12.00 -36.41
CA ILE A 482 -24.79 13.47 -36.42
C ILE A 482 -23.65 13.90 -37.35
N THR A 483 -22.50 13.20 -37.33
CA THR A 483 -21.36 13.58 -38.16
C THR A 483 -21.59 13.48 -39.67
N GLU A 484 -22.62 12.73 -40.09
CA GLU A 484 -23.03 12.58 -41.49
C GLU A 484 -24.07 13.61 -41.95
N LEU A 485 -24.66 14.36 -41.01
CA LEU A 485 -25.66 15.38 -41.33
C LEU A 485 -25.07 16.51 -42.18
N ALA A 486 -25.92 17.08 -43.04
CA ALA A 486 -25.52 18.20 -43.88
C ALA A 486 -25.15 19.43 -43.02
N GLU A 487 -25.93 19.65 -41.96
CA GLU A 487 -25.83 20.75 -41.02
C GLU A 487 -24.61 20.64 -40.09
N TYR A 488 -24.20 19.42 -39.70
CA TYR A 488 -23.04 19.21 -38.83
C TYR A 488 -21.72 19.26 -39.60
N TYR A 489 -21.25 20.48 -39.84
CA TYR A 489 -19.99 20.72 -40.54
C TYR A 489 -18.69 20.33 -39.80
N PRO A 490 -18.57 20.34 -38.44
CA PRO A 490 -17.26 20.28 -37.78
C PRO A 490 -16.39 19.09 -38.20
N THR A 491 -16.94 17.88 -38.16
CA THR A 491 -16.21 16.65 -38.54
C THR A 491 -15.75 16.69 -40.00
N ARG A 492 -16.62 17.11 -40.92
CA ARG A 492 -16.31 17.16 -42.36
C ARG A 492 -15.25 18.20 -42.67
N THR A 493 -15.35 19.39 -42.07
CA THR A 493 -14.37 20.46 -42.23
C THR A 493 -13.00 20.04 -41.69
N GLU A 494 -12.96 19.49 -40.48
CA GLU A 494 -11.71 19.06 -39.86
C GLU A 494 -11.04 17.95 -40.67
N VAL A 495 -11.79 16.95 -41.14
CA VAL A 495 -11.25 15.88 -42.00
C VAL A 495 -10.67 16.46 -43.29
N GLY A 496 -11.36 17.41 -43.91
CA GLY A 496 -10.85 18.12 -45.10
C GLY A 496 -9.54 18.85 -44.82
N LEU A 497 -9.48 19.57 -43.69
CA LEU A 497 -8.30 20.30 -43.25
C LEU A 497 -7.13 19.34 -42.93
N LEU A 498 -7.37 18.29 -42.14
CA LEU A 498 -6.36 17.30 -41.77
C LEU A 498 -5.74 16.62 -42.99
N ARG A 499 -6.52 16.29 -44.02
CA ARG A 499 -5.99 15.74 -45.28
C ARG A 499 -4.98 16.68 -45.95
N GLN A 500 -5.22 17.99 -45.87
CA GLN A 500 -4.33 18.99 -46.44
C GLN A 500 -3.06 19.17 -45.61
N ILE A 501 -3.19 19.19 -44.28
CA ILE A 501 -2.09 19.59 -43.37
C ILE A 501 -1.30 18.41 -42.79
N ALA A 502 -1.80 17.18 -42.87
CA ALA A 502 -1.13 15.99 -42.32
C ALA A 502 0.34 15.83 -42.80
N PRO A 503 0.71 16.10 -44.07
CA PRO A 503 2.11 16.07 -44.48
C PRO A 503 3.00 17.13 -43.81
N GLU A 504 2.43 18.26 -43.38
CA GLU A 504 3.15 19.28 -42.61
C GLU A 504 3.28 18.87 -41.14
N ILE A 505 2.20 18.37 -40.54
CA ILE A 505 2.19 17.84 -39.17
C ILE A 505 3.20 16.67 -39.04
N ALA A 506 3.28 15.79 -40.04
CA ALA A 506 4.22 14.67 -40.02
C ALA A 506 5.68 15.12 -39.88
N LYS A 507 6.06 16.31 -40.40
CA LYS A 507 7.44 16.83 -40.30
C LYS A 507 7.84 17.24 -38.88
N ILE A 508 6.86 17.54 -38.02
CA ILE A 508 7.10 17.97 -36.64
C ILE A 508 6.95 16.82 -35.62
N ILE A 509 6.54 15.62 -36.08
CA ILE A 509 6.47 14.41 -35.26
C ILE A 509 7.81 13.68 -35.30
N SER A 510 8.43 13.52 -34.13
CA SER A 510 9.72 12.86 -33.96
C SER A 510 9.67 11.37 -34.38
N PRO A 511 10.77 10.81 -34.92
CA PRO A 511 10.86 9.38 -35.18
C PRO A 511 10.69 8.54 -33.91
N GLY A 512 9.91 7.47 -34.00
CA GLY A 512 9.65 6.56 -32.88
C GLY A 512 8.67 7.11 -31.84
N ALA A 513 7.99 8.22 -32.15
CA ALA A 513 7.08 8.90 -31.23
C ALA A 513 5.85 8.06 -30.84
N VAL A 514 5.27 8.45 -29.72
CA VAL A 514 3.99 8.01 -29.20
C VAL A 514 2.94 9.04 -29.60
N LEU A 515 1.88 8.61 -30.27
CA LEU A 515 0.70 9.41 -30.52
C LEU A 515 -0.35 9.09 -29.46
N VAL A 516 -0.63 10.04 -28.58
CA VAL A 516 -1.66 9.93 -27.53
C VAL A 516 -2.90 10.65 -28.01
N GLU A 517 -4.01 9.93 -28.17
CA GLU A 517 -5.28 10.52 -28.61
C GLU A 517 -6.26 10.63 -27.44
N PHE A 518 -6.71 11.85 -27.17
CA PHE A 518 -7.69 12.15 -26.11
C PHE A 518 -9.10 12.04 -26.70
N GLY A 519 -9.92 11.12 -26.21
CA GLY A 519 -11.29 10.91 -26.71
C GLY A 519 -11.30 10.36 -28.15
N SER A 520 -10.76 9.15 -28.34
CA SER A 520 -10.47 8.60 -29.67
C SER A 520 -11.70 8.31 -30.53
N GLY A 521 -12.85 7.99 -29.93
CA GLY A 521 -14.04 7.55 -30.66
C GLY A 521 -13.70 6.44 -31.67
N ALA A 522 -14.12 6.62 -32.93
CA ALA A 522 -13.83 5.69 -34.03
C ALA A 522 -12.40 5.80 -34.63
N SER A 523 -11.55 6.72 -34.13
CA SER A 523 -10.18 6.97 -34.59
C SER A 523 -10.03 7.25 -36.10
N THR A 524 -11.10 7.66 -36.78
CA THR A 524 -11.11 7.88 -38.24
C THR A 524 -10.18 9.02 -38.66
N LYS A 525 -10.12 10.09 -37.86
CA LYS A 525 -9.26 11.26 -38.08
C LYS A 525 -7.79 10.92 -37.86
N THR A 526 -7.51 10.08 -36.87
CA THR A 526 -6.15 9.63 -36.52
C THR A 526 -5.46 8.88 -37.65
N ARG A 527 -6.23 8.13 -38.46
CA ARG A 527 -5.71 7.45 -39.66
C ARG A 527 -5.02 8.42 -40.62
N LEU A 528 -5.54 9.64 -40.78
CA LEU A 528 -4.95 10.66 -41.64
C LEU A 528 -3.54 11.05 -41.18
N LEU A 529 -3.31 11.10 -39.86
CA LEU A 529 -2.00 11.37 -39.28
C LEU A 529 -1.09 10.14 -39.34
N LEU A 530 -1.60 8.95 -39.03
CA LEU A 530 -0.81 7.71 -39.10
C LEU A 530 -0.34 7.41 -40.53
N ASP A 531 -1.18 7.68 -41.54
CA ASP A 531 -0.83 7.52 -42.95
C ASP A 531 0.27 8.50 -43.39
N ALA A 532 0.22 9.75 -42.90
CA ALA A 532 1.20 10.78 -43.22
C ALA A 532 2.51 10.66 -42.40
N ALA A 533 2.44 10.06 -41.20
CA ALA A 533 3.55 9.96 -40.24
C ALA A 533 3.87 8.50 -39.88
N PRO A 534 4.37 7.68 -40.82
CA PRO A 534 4.69 6.27 -40.57
C PRO A 534 5.82 6.05 -39.54
N GLN A 535 6.50 7.12 -39.12
CA GLN A 535 7.51 7.09 -38.07
C GLN A 535 6.92 7.00 -36.65
N ILE A 536 5.61 7.14 -36.46
CA ILE A 536 4.94 6.89 -35.18
C ILE A 536 5.05 5.40 -34.85
N ALA A 537 5.56 5.08 -33.66
CA ALA A 537 5.79 3.70 -33.24
C ALA A 537 4.71 3.15 -32.30
N VAL A 538 4.06 4.05 -31.54
CA VAL A 538 3.03 3.69 -30.56
C VAL A 538 1.84 4.62 -30.73
N TYR A 539 0.65 4.04 -30.72
CA TYR A 539 -0.62 4.76 -30.66
C TYR A 539 -1.35 4.38 -29.37
N ALA A 540 -1.68 5.39 -28.58
CA ALA A 540 -2.34 5.27 -27.29
C ALA A 540 -3.70 6.01 -27.34
N PRO A 541 -4.77 5.35 -27.81
CA PRO A 541 -6.12 5.90 -27.74
C PRO A 541 -6.64 5.90 -26.31
N ILE A 542 -7.24 7.01 -25.89
CA ILE A 542 -7.95 7.14 -24.61
C ILE A 542 -9.43 7.33 -24.90
N ASP A 543 -10.29 6.53 -24.29
CA ASP A 543 -11.74 6.69 -24.38
C ASP A 543 -12.44 6.21 -23.11
N ILE A 544 -13.61 6.76 -22.81
CA ILE A 544 -14.47 6.32 -21.70
C ILE A 544 -15.38 5.15 -22.12
N SER A 545 -15.63 4.99 -23.42
CA SER A 545 -16.44 3.92 -23.97
C SER A 545 -15.57 2.71 -24.32
N ARG A 546 -15.68 1.64 -23.52
CA ARG A 546 -14.99 0.37 -23.79
C ARG A 546 -15.32 -0.17 -25.18
N ALA A 547 -16.59 -0.15 -25.56
CA ALA A 547 -17.01 -0.67 -26.86
C ALA A 547 -16.34 0.07 -28.03
N ALA A 548 -16.34 1.41 -27.99
CA ALA A 548 -15.69 2.22 -29.01
C ALA A 548 -14.17 2.02 -29.02
N LEU A 549 -13.55 1.98 -27.83
CA LEU A 549 -12.10 1.80 -27.68
C LEU A 549 -11.63 0.45 -28.22
N ASP A 550 -12.34 -0.63 -27.89
CA ASP A 550 -12.00 -1.98 -28.33
C ASP A 550 -12.16 -2.13 -29.85
N GLU A 551 -13.24 -1.58 -30.42
CA GLU A 551 -13.49 -1.58 -31.87
C GLU A 551 -12.42 -0.76 -32.62
N ALA A 552 -12.14 0.46 -32.17
CA ALA A 552 -11.13 1.32 -32.76
C ALA A 552 -9.73 0.71 -32.68
N ALA A 553 -9.34 0.19 -31.51
CA ALA A 553 -8.04 -0.46 -31.31
C ALA A 553 -7.89 -1.72 -32.20
N ALA A 554 -8.94 -2.53 -32.34
CA ALA A 554 -8.93 -3.69 -33.22
C ALA A 554 -8.78 -3.29 -34.69
N ALA A 555 -9.52 -2.26 -35.13
CA ALA A 555 -9.43 -1.76 -36.50
C ALA A 555 -8.05 -1.19 -36.82
N ILE A 556 -7.46 -0.39 -35.92
CA ILE A 556 -6.12 0.18 -36.11
C ILE A 556 -5.04 -0.91 -36.10
N ARG A 557 -5.11 -1.92 -35.21
CA ARG A 557 -4.14 -3.05 -35.22
C ARG A 557 -4.15 -3.81 -36.55
N ARG A 558 -5.34 -3.99 -37.13
CA ARG A 558 -5.51 -4.67 -38.42
C ARG A 558 -4.92 -3.84 -39.56
N ASP A 559 -5.21 -2.54 -39.58
CA ASP A 559 -4.85 -1.66 -40.69
C ASP A 559 -3.37 -1.21 -40.61
N TYR A 560 -2.76 -1.20 -39.41
CA TYR A 560 -1.38 -0.78 -39.13
C TYR A 560 -0.61 -1.85 -38.32
N PRO A 561 -0.23 -3.00 -38.91
CA PRO A 561 0.34 -4.14 -38.17
C PRO A 561 1.72 -3.89 -37.55
N LYS A 562 2.42 -2.81 -37.94
CA LYS A 562 3.71 -2.41 -37.36
C LYS A 562 3.58 -1.42 -36.20
N LEU A 563 2.38 -0.88 -35.99
CA LEU A 563 2.09 0.11 -34.96
C LEU A 563 1.73 -0.60 -33.65
N THR A 564 2.38 -0.23 -32.55
CA THR A 564 1.98 -0.73 -31.22
C THR A 564 0.75 0.02 -30.76
N VAL A 565 -0.38 -0.68 -30.59
CA VAL A 565 -1.64 -0.07 -30.12
C VAL A 565 -1.87 -0.38 -28.64
N ALA A 566 -1.77 0.65 -27.80
CA ALA A 566 -1.85 0.57 -26.34
C ALA A 566 -3.05 1.38 -25.82
N PRO A 567 -4.28 0.81 -25.85
CA PRO A 567 -5.51 1.52 -25.47
C PRO A 567 -5.59 1.78 -23.96
N LEU A 568 -6.20 2.90 -23.59
CA LEU A 568 -6.45 3.33 -22.21
C LEU A 568 -7.97 3.57 -22.03
N LEU A 569 -8.65 2.71 -21.26
CA LEU A 569 -10.05 2.93 -20.88
C LEU A 569 -10.08 3.84 -19.66
N ASP A 570 -10.32 5.13 -19.86
CA ASP A 570 -10.29 6.11 -18.77
C ASP A 570 -11.00 7.43 -19.15
N ASP A 571 -11.28 8.26 -18.15
CA ASP A 571 -11.70 9.65 -18.33
C ASP A 571 -10.46 10.51 -18.54
N PHE A 572 -10.28 11.01 -19.77
CA PHE A 572 -9.11 11.78 -20.15
C PHE A 572 -8.98 13.15 -19.46
N THR A 573 -9.97 13.56 -18.67
CA THR A 573 -9.90 14.76 -17.83
C THR A 573 -9.16 14.52 -16.50
N ARG A 574 -8.80 13.27 -16.20
CA ARG A 574 -8.14 12.86 -14.95
C ARG A 574 -6.62 12.72 -15.09
N ALA A 575 -5.96 12.49 -13.96
CA ALA A 575 -4.54 12.16 -13.92
C ALA A 575 -4.30 10.76 -14.49
N LEU A 576 -3.83 10.69 -15.73
CA LEU A 576 -3.48 9.44 -16.41
C LEU A 576 -2.00 9.11 -16.27
N SER A 577 -1.66 7.85 -16.49
CA SER A 577 -0.29 7.40 -16.75
C SER A 577 -0.21 6.83 -18.16
N LEU A 578 0.80 7.26 -18.93
CA LEU A 578 1.04 6.70 -20.26
C LEU A 578 1.42 5.22 -20.15
N PRO A 579 1.05 4.38 -21.14
CA PRO A 579 1.33 2.95 -21.13
C PRO A 579 2.85 2.71 -21.15
N ALA A 580 3.30 1.57 -20.62
CA ALA A 580 4.73 1.21 -20.59
C ALA A 580 5.41 1.29 -21.98
N ALA A 581 4.66 1.00 -23.06
CA ALA A 581 5.14 1.13 -24.43
C ALA A 581 5.60 2.56 -24.80
N ALA A 582 5.12 3.58 -24.08
CA ALA A 582 5.48 4.98 -24.28
C ALA A 582 6.78 5.42 -23.59
N GLN A 583 7.33 4.62 -22.68
CA GLN A 583 8.50 5.01 -21.88
C GLN A 583 9.73 5.29 -22.75
N GLY A 584 10.42 6.40 -22.46
CA GLY A 584 11.66 6.81 -23.15
C GLY A 584 11.47 7.29 -24.59
N ARG A 585 10.23 7.48 -25.05
CA ARG A 585 9.91 7.93 -26.42
C ARG A 585 9.41 9.38 -26.42
N PRO A 586 9.66 10.14 -27.50
CA PRO A 586 8.99 11.43 -27.70
C PRO A 586 7.47 11.26 -27.76
N VAL A 587 6.72 12.18 -27.17
CA VAL A 587 5.26 12.10 -27.11
C VAL A 587 4.63 13.25 -27.89
N THR A 588 3.60 12.94 -28.68
CA THR A 588 2.73 13.91 -29.35
C THR A 588 1.30 13.63 -28.94
N GLY A 589 0.63 14.64 -28.37
CA GLY A 589 -0.79 14.59 -28.10
C GLY A 589 -1.61 14.95 -29.34
N PHE A 590 -2.78 14.34 -29.46
CA PHE A 590 -3.78 14.66 -30.47
C PHE A 590 -5.16 14.70 -29.81
N PHE A 591 -5.83 15.85 -29.91
CA PHE A 591 -7.19 16.04 -29.43
C PHE A 591 -8.05 16.59 -30.57
N PRO A 592 -8.49 15.70 -31.50
CA PRO A 592 -9.27 16.10 -32.63
C PRO A 592 -10.72 16.45 -32.25
N GLY A 593 -11.41 17.08 -33.19
CA GLY A 593 -12.78 17.55 -32.99
C GLY A 593 -12.83 18.85 -32.19
N SER A 594 -14.04 19.28 -31.87
CA SER A 594 -14.30 20.48 -31.10
C SER A 594 -14.54 20.19 -29.61
N THR A 595 -14.14 19.01 -29.12
CA THR A 595 -14.45 18.51 -27.77
C THR A 595 -13.89 19.40 -26.65
N ILE A 596 -12.78 20.11 -26.90
CA ILE A 596 -12.27 21.14 -25.99
C ILE A 596 -13.29 22.27 -25.72
N GLY A 597 -14.23 22.47 -26.65
CA GLY A 597 -15.34 23.41 -26.48
C GLY A 597 -16.39 22.96 -25.46
N ASN A 598 -16.35 21.70 -25.02
CA ASN A 598 -17.27 21.19 -24.00
C ASN A 598 -16.94 21.66 -22.59
N PHE A 599 -15.72 22.15 -22.40
CA PHE A 599 -15.25 22.69 -21.15
C PHE A 599 -15.60 24.16 -20.99
N THR A 600 -15.87 24.55 -19.75
CA THR A 600 -15.73 25.95 -19.31
C THR A 600 -14.28 26.43 -19.50
N PRO A 601 -14.03 27.75 -19.54
CA PRO A 601 -12.66 28.27 -19.66
C PRO A 601 -11.70 27.72 -18.59
N GLU A 602 -12.18 27.57 -17.35
CA GLU A 602 -11.40 27.04 -16.23
C GLU A 602 -11.08 25.55 -16.40
N GLU A 603 -12.08 24.74 -16.79
CA GLU A 603 -11.90 23.31 -17.07
C GLU A 603 -10.97 23.09 -18.27
N ALA A 604 -11.10 23.90 -19.33
CA ALA A 604 -10.23 23.81 -20.50
C ALA A 604 -8.78 24.13 -20.14
N GLN A 605 -8.54 25.15 -19.31
CA GLN A 605 -7.20 25.47 -18.80
C GLN A 605 -6.65 24.32 -17.95
N ALA A 606 -7.46 23.74 -17.06
CA ALA A 606 -7.06 22.62 -16.22
C ALA A 606 -6.73 21.38 -17.05
N PHE A 607 -7.57 21.04 -18.04
CA PHE A 607 -7.32 19.94 -18.98
C PHE A 607 -6.02 20.15 -19.76
N LEU A 608 -5.80 21.33 -20.33
CA LEU A 608 -4.56 21.63 -21.05
C LEU A 608 -3.33 21.50 -20.14
N ALA A 609 -3.41 21.95 -18.88
CA ALA A 609 -2.32 21.81 -17.92
C ALA A 609 -2.06 20.34 -17.56
N GLY A 610 -3.12 19.54 -17.38
CA GLY A 610 -3.04 18.10 -17.14
C GLY A 610 -2.42 17.36 -18.33
N ALA A 611 -2.86 17.67 -19.56
CA ALA A 611 -2.28 17.13 -20.78
C ALA A 611 -0.79 17.45 -20.89
N ARG A 612 -0.34 18.66 -20.49
CA ARG A 612 1.09 19.02 -20.44
C ARG A 612 1.88 18.14 -19.48
N GLY A 613 1.32 17.89 -18.30
CA GLY A 613 1.91 16.99 -17.31
C GLY A 613 2.04 15.55 -17.83
N LEU A 614 1.00 15.05 -18.50
CA LEU A 614 0.96 13.70 -19.07
C LEU A 614 1.95 13.52 -20.24
N LEU A 615 1.96 14.47 -21.17
CA LEU A 615 2.76 14.40 -22.40
C LEU A 615 4.24 14.74 -22.15
N GLY A 616 4.55 15.49 -21.08
CA GLY A 616 5.90 15.86 -20.68
C GLY A 616 6.48 17.07 -21.41
N GLY A 617 7.62 17.57 -20.93
CA GLY A 617 8.30 18.75 -21.49
C GLY A 617 8.84 18.52 -22.91
N GLY A 618 8.70 19.51 -23.79
CA GLY A 618 9.11 19.40 -25.19
C GLY A 618 8.17 18.56 -26.07
N SER A 619 7.04 18.11 -25.53
CA SER A 619 5.97 17.47 -26.29
C SER A 619 5.20 18.48 -27.14
N ARG A 620 4.58 17.98 -28.21
CA ARG A 620 3.63 18.75 -29.02
C ARG A 620 2.21 18.28 -28.75
N PHE A 621 1.25 19.20 -28.81
CA PHE A 621 -0.16 18.88 -28.67
C PHE A 621 -0.97 19.50 -29.81
N LEU A 622 -1.54 18.64 -30.65
CA LEU A 622 -2.41 19.02 -31.76
C LEU A 622 -3.85 19.07 -31.25
N VAL A 623 -4.49 20.23 -31.32
CA VAL A 623 -5.85 20.42 -30.79
C VAL A 623 -6.77 20.97 -31.88
N GLY A 624 -7.92 20.33 -32.07
CA GLY A 624 -9.00 20.84 -32.89
C GLY A 624 -9.81 21.90 -32.13
N ILE A 625 -10.12 23.02 -32.78
CA ILE A 625 -10.97 24.08 -32.22
C ILE A 625 -12.00 24.53 -33.24
N ASP A 626 -13.23 24.69 -32.78
CA ASP A 626 -14.29 25.25 -33.59
C ASP A 626 -14.29 26.78 -33.50
N VAL A 627 -14.27 27.46 -34.64
CA VAL A 627 -14.05 28.91 -34.70
C VAL A 627 -15.37 29.68 -34.70
N VAL A 628 -15.40 30.88 -34.12
CA VAL A 628 -16.59 31.76 -34.13
C VAL A 628 -17.06 32.03 -35.56
N LYS A 629 -18.36 31.88 -35.79
CA LYS A 629 -19.02 32.08 -37.09
C LYS A 629 -20.51 32.39 -36.92
N ASN A 630 -21.23 32.51 -38.04
CA ASN A 630 -22.64 32.86 -38.05
C ASN A 630 -23.46 31.95 -37.11
N PRO A 631 -24.18 32.50 -36.11
CA PRO A 631 -24.99 31.73 -35.18
C PRO A 631 -26.02 30.80 -35.84
N ALA A 632 -26.56 31.16 -37.01
CA ALA A 632 -27.51 30.30 -37.72
C ALA A 632 -26.88 28.98 -38.17
N VAL A 633 -25.61 29.00 -38.58
CA VAL A 633 -24.84 27.80 -38.93
C VAL A 633 -24.53 26.97 -37.68
N LEU A 634 -24.25 27.65 -36.56
CA LEU A 634 -23.97 26.99 -35.29
C LEU A 634 -25.22 26.31 -34.72
N ILE A 635 -26.37 26.99 -34.73
CA ILE A 635 -27.62 26.40 -34.23
C ILE A 635 -28.03 25.22 -35.11
N ALA A 636 -28.00 25.35 -36.45
CA ALA A 636 -28.35 24.25 -37.34
C ALA A 636 -27.49 22.99 -37.12
N ALA A 637 -26.21 23.16 -36.78
CA ALA A 637 -25.34 22.02 -36.47
C ALA A 637 -25.74 21.28 -35.18
N TYR A 638 -26.35 21.95 -34.20
CA TYR A 638 -26.68 21.35 -32.90
C TYR A 638 -28.19 21.16 -32.68
N ASP A 639 -29.01 21.53 -33.67
CA ASP A 639 -30.48 21.36 -33.69
C ASP A 639 -30.91 21.04 -35.14
N ASP A 640 -30.55 19.84 -35.57
CA ASP A 640 -30.76 19.40 -36.95
C ASP A 640 -32.24 19.12 -37.26
N ALA A 641 -32.62 19.32 -38.52
CA ALA A 641 -34.01 19.17 -38.96
C ALA A 641 -34.53 17.71 -38.90
N LEU A 642 -33.63 16.71 -38.87
CA LEU A 642 -33.99 15.29 -38.78
C LEU A 642 -34.18 14.83 -37.33
N GLY A 643 -33.83 15.67 -36.34
CA GLY A 643 -33.98 15.38 -34.92
C GLY A 643 -32.97 14.36 -34.38
N VAL A 644 -31.85 14.11 -35.07
CA VAL A 644 -30.83 13.14 -34.62
C VAL A 644 -30.11 13.66 -33.39
N THR A 645 -29.77 14.95 -33.35
CA THR A 645 -29.15 15.64 -32.21
C THR A 645 -30.12 15.71 -31.03
N ALA A 646 -31.41 15.85 -31.30
CA ALA A 646 -32.44 15.76 -30.27
C ALA A 646 -32.51 14.35 -29.66
N ALA A 647 -32.43 13.30 -30.48
CA ALA A 647 -32.35 11.92 -30.02
C ALA A 647 -31.08 11.66 -29.20
N PHE A 648 -29.93 12.15 -29.67
CA PHE A 648 -28.64 12.09 -28.96
C PHE A 648 -28.72 12.73 -27.57
N ASN A 649 -29.26 13.95 -27.48
CA ASN A 649 -29.41 14.63 -26.20
C ASN A 649 -30.35 13.86 -25.24
N LYS A 650 -31.49 13.39 -25.76
CA LYS A 650 -32.48 12.63 -24.97
C LYS A 650 -31.98 11.23 -24.56
N ASN A 651 -31.02 10.65 -25.28
CA ASN A 651 -30.42 9.37 -24.92
C ASN A 651 -29.82 9.41 -23.51
N LEU A 652 -29.34 10.57 -23.03
CA LEU A 652 -28.88 10.73 -21.66
C LEU A 652 -29.95 10.34 -20.62
N LEU A 653 -31.21 10.75 -20.83
CA LEU A 653 -32.31 10.36 -19.94
C LEU A 653 -32.61 8.85 -20.05
N GLY A 654 -32.53 8.32 -21.27
CA GLY A 654 -32.66 6.88 -21.52
C GLY A 654 -31.59 6.06 -20.79
N ARG A 655 -30.35 6.54 -20.79
CA ARG A 655 -29.23 5.95 -20.07
C ARG A 655 -29.44 5.99 -18.56
N ILE A 656 -29.84 7.15 -18.02
CA ILE A 656 -30.16 7.32 -16.59
C ILE A 656 -31.26 6.32 -16.17
N ASN A 657 -32.30 6.13 -16.99
CA ASN A 657 -33.34 5.12 -16.74
C ASN A 657 -32.78 3.70 -16.67
N ARG A 658 -31.96 3.30 -17.65
CA ARG A 658 -31.41 1.94 -17.73
C ARG A 658 -30.43 1.62 -16.61
N GLU A 659 -29.52 2.55 -16.30
CA GLU A 659 -28.36 2.30 -15.44
C GLU A 659 -28.61 2.67 -13.97
N LEU A 660 -29.45 3.68 -13.71
CA LEU A 660 -29.68 4.21 -12.35
C LEU A 660 -31.10 3.97 -11.83
N GLY A 661 -31.87 3.13 -12.53
CA GLY A 661 -33.25 2.78 -12.15
C GLY A 661 -34.19 3.99 -12.11
N ALA A 662 -34.00 4.94 -13.03
CA ALA A 662 -34.83 6.13 -13.13
C ALA A 662 -36.10 5.95 -13.96
N ASP A 663 -37.03 6.91 -13.85
CA ASP A 663 -38.35 6.89 -14.51
C ASP A 663 -38.63 8.11 -15.42
N PHE A 664 -37.61 8.66 -16.08
CA PHE A 664 -37.80 9.75 -17.07
C PHE A 664 -38.73 9.34 -18.22
N ASP A 665 -39.77 10.13 -18.49
CA ASP A 665 -40.56 10.09 -19.73
C ASP A 665 -39.89 10.98 -20.79
N LEU A 666 -39.17 10.37 -21.75
CA LEU A 666 -38.43 11.10 -22.79
C LEU A 666 -39.32 11.98 -23.69
N ASN A 667 -40.62 11.68 -23.79
CA ASN A 667 -41.57 12.51 -24.55
C ASN A 667 -41.99 13.77 -23.78
N ALA A 668 -41.77 13.80 -22.47
CA ALA A 668 -42.01 14.97 -21.64
C ALA A 668 -40.84 15.97 -21.60
N PHE A 669 -39.77 15.71 -22.37
CA PHE A 669 -38.63 16.61 -22.52
C PHE A 669 -38.41 16.98 -23.99
N ALA A 670 -38.05 18.22 -24.26
CA ALA A 670 -37.64 18.69 -25.59
C ALA A 670 -36.16 19.04 -25.61
N HIS A 671 -35.47 18.69 -26.70
CA HIS A 671 -34.12 19.19 -26.94
C HIS A 671 -34.20 20.68 -27.33
N ARG A 672 -33.21 21.45 -26.87
CA ARG A 672 -33.06 22.86 -27.23
C ARG A 672 -31.58 23.23 -27.32
N ALA A 673 -31.15 23.75 -28.47
CA ALA A 673 -29.83 24.34 -28.65
C ALA A 673 -29.92 25.87 -28.62
N ILE A 674 -29.06 26.53 -27.85
CA ILE A 674 -29.08 27.98 -27.66
C ILE A 674 -27.69 28.55 -27.99
N TRP A 675 -27.63 29.59 -28.82
CA TRP A 675 -26.41 30.37 -28.97
C TRP A 675 -26.29 31.40 -27.84
N ASN A 676 -25.32 31.19 -26.95
CA ASN A 676 -24.94 32.15 -25.93
C ASN A 676 -23.82 33.05 -26.48
N ALA A 677 -24.20 34.26 -26.91
CA ALA A 677 -23.26 35.22 -27.51
C ALA A 677 -22.24 35.78 -26.50
N ALA A 678 -22.58 35.86 -25.22
CA ALA A 678 -21.69 36.40 -24.19
C ALA A 678 -20.51 35.46 -23.92
N GLU A 679 -20.81 34.16 -23.82
CA GLU A 679 -19.79 33.13 -23.60
C GLU A 679 -19.18 32.61 -24.91
N SER A 680 -19.80 32.94 -26.05
CA SER A 680 -19.44 32.47 -27.39
C SER A 680 -19.49 30.94 -27.48
N ARG A 681 -20.64 30.36 -27.14
CA ARG A 681 -20.87 28.90 -27.15
C ARG A 681 -22.29 28.53 -27.53
N ILE A 682 -22.45 27.32 -28.08
CA ILE A 682 -23.75 26.64 -28.09
C ILE A 682 -23.95 25.98 -26.72
N GLU A 683 -25.16 26.06 -26.18
CA GLU A 683 -25.60 25.33 -24.99
C GLU A 683 -26.72 24.37 -25.39
N MET A 684 -26.58 23.09 -25.04
CA MET A 684 -27.65 22.10 -25.22
C MET A 684 -28.40 21.87 -23.91
N HIS A 685 -29.72 21.84 -24.03
CA HIS A 685 -30.62 21.66 -22.92
C HIS A 685 -31.69 20.61 -23.22
N LEU A 686 -32.16 19.95 -22.16
CA LEU A 686 -33.40 19.17 -22.14
C LEU A 686 -34.43 19.94 -21.33
N GLU A 687 -35.44 20.48 -22.00
CA GLU A 687 -36.50 21.31 -21.41
C GLU A 687 -37.73 20.46 -21.04
N SER A 688 -38.16 20.55 -19.78
CA SER A 688 -39.37 19.88 -19.29
C SER A 688 -40.64 20.51 -19.90
N LEU A 689 -41.48 19.72 -20.54
CA LEU A 689 -42.71 20.19 -21.21
C LEU A 689 -43.92 20.34 -20.27
N LYS A 690 -43.83 19.81 -19.05
CA LYS A 690 -44.88 19.82 -18.03
C LYS A 690 -44.27 19.91 -16.63
N ASP A 691 -45.08 20.22 -15.63
CA ASP A 691 -44.68 20.02 -14.24
C ASP A 691 -44.61 18.51 -13.98
N GLN A 692 -43.47 18.01 -13.52
CA GLN A 692 -43.26 16.58 -13.28
C GLN A 692 -42.24 16.31 -12.17
N ARG A 693 -42.27 15.08 -11.66
CA ARG A 693 -41.29 14.58 -10.69
C ARG A 693 -40.74 13.25 -11.21
N VAL A 694 -39.43 13.12 -11.18
CA VAL A 694 -38.68 11.96 -11.65
C VAL A 694 -37.94 11.35 -10.47
N ARG A 695 -37.92 10.02 -10.36
CA ARG A 695 -37.09 9.27 -9.43
C ARG A 695 -35.81 8.82 -10.13
N VAL A 696 -34.67 8.95 -9.47
CA VAL A 696 -33.35 8.50 -9.93
C VAL A 696 -32.61 7.93 -8.72
N ALA A 697 -32.12 6.69 -8.80
CA ALA A 697 -31.42 6.02 -7.71
C ALA A 697 -32.11 6.18 -6.33
N GLY A 698 -33.45 6.04 -6.32
CA GLY A 698 -34.28 6.19 -5.11
C GLY A 698 -34.58 7.62 -4.66
N SER A 699 -33.89 8.63 -5.20
CA SER A 699 -34.10 10.07 -4.91
C SER A 699 -35.12 10.70 -5.87
N ALA A 700 -35.91 11.68 -5.40
CA ALA A 700 -36.95 12.32 -6.20
C ALA A 700 -36.61 13.77 -6.54
N PHE A 701 -36.67 14.11 -7.82
CA PHE A 701 -36.35 15.43 -8.38
C PHE A 701 -37.57 16.05 -9.05
N ALA A 702 -37.88 17.31 -8.71
CA ALA A 702 -38.98 18.05 -9.32
C ALA A 702 -38.50 18.91 -10.49
N PHE A 703 -39.36 19.01 -11.51
CA PHE A 703 -39.20 19.86 -12.68
C PHE A 703 -40.46 20.70 -12.87
N ALA A 704 -40.31 22.03 -12.95
CA ALA A 704 -41.35 22.90 -13.46
C ALA A 704 -41.41 22.85 -15.00
N ARG A 705 -42.55 23.16 -15.60
CA ARG A 705 -42.66 23.38 -17.04
C ARG A 705 -41.69 24.49 -17.49
N GLY A 706 -40.87 24.19 -18.50
CA GLY A 706 -39.83 25.09 -19.03
C GLY A 706 -38.50 25.01 -18.29
N GLU A 707 -38.42 24.26 -17.17
CA GLU A 707 -37.16 24.02 -16.48
C GLU A 707 -36.25 23.10 -17.32
N THR A 708 -34.95 23.39 -17.36
CA THR A 708 -34.01 22.68 -18.21
C THR A 708 -32.96 21.91 -17.43
N ILE A 709 -32.49 20.81 -18.04
CA ILE A 709 -31.21 20.18 -17.70
C ILE A 709 -30.21 20.65 -18.74
N HIS A 710 -29.16 21.36 -18.33
CA HIS A 710 -28.04 21.70 -19.19
C HIS A 710 -27.18 20.46 -19.42
N THR A 711 -26.92 20.09 -20.67
CA THR A 711 -26.28 18.81 -21.00
C THR A 711 -24.96 18.96 -21.76
N GLU A 712 -24.73 20.07 -22.45
CA GLU A 712 -23.49 20.31 -23.18
C GLU A 712 -23.18 21.79 -23.37
N ASN A 713 -21.89 22.15 -23.25
CA ASN A 713 -21.36 23.37 -23.84
C ASN A 713 -20.67 23.03 -25.16
N SER A 714 -20.67 23.95 -26.12
CA SER A 714 -19.80 23.83 -27.29
C SER A 714 -19.26 25.20 -27.66
N ALA A 715 -18.18 25.59 -26.98
CA ALA A 715 -17.51 26.87 -27.14
C ALA A 715 -16.91 27.04 -28.54
N LYS A 716 -16.88 28.30 -28.97
CA LYS A 716 -16.30 28.74 -30.23
C LYS A 716 -15.19 29.73 -29.94
N PHE A 717 -14.04 29.52 -30.56
CA PHE A 717 -12.82 30.25 -30.25
C PHE A 717 -12.42 31.19 -31.38
N THR A 718 -11.68 32.24 -31.04
CA THR A 718 -10.71 32.83 -31.97
C THR A 718 -9.35 32.21 -31.70
N ILE A 719 -8.44 32.24 -32.67
CA ILE A 719 -7.09 31.69 -32.48
C ILE A 719 -6.39 32.37 -31.30
N GLU A 720 -6.56 33.69 -31.18
CA GLU A 720 -5.96 34.50 -30.11
C GLU A 720 -6.52 34.13 -28.73
N ARG A 721 -7.85 33.94 -28.61
CA ARG A 721 -8.49 33.54 -27.35
C ARG A 721 -8.03 32.16 -26.91
N PHE A 722 -7.92 31.21 -27.85
CA PHE A 722 -7.42 29.87 -27.55
C PHE A 722 -5.93 29.88 -27.20
N ALA A 723 -5.11 30.63 -27.92
CA ALA A 723 -3.69 30.76 -27.63
C ALA A 723 -3.44 31.34 -26.23
N ALA A 724 -4.21 32.37 -25.84
CA ALA A 724 -4.13 32.95 -24.49
C ALA A 724 -4.54 31.95 -23.39
N LEU A 725 -5.54 31.10 -23.66
CA LEU A 725 -5.95 30.02 -22.76
C LEU A 725 -4.85 28.96 -22.62
N ALA A 726 -4.30 28.50 -23.74
CA ALA A 726 -3.20 27.54 -23.77
C ALA A 726 -1.94 28.07 -23.06
N GLN A 727 -1.63 29.35 -23.23
CA GLN A 727 -0.49 30.00 -22.56
C GLN A 727 -0.62 29.98 -21.03
N LYS A 728 -1.83 30.18 -20.49
CA LYS A 728 -2.08 30.06 -19.04
C LYS A 728 -1.87 28.63 -18.52
N ALA A 729 -2.02 27.63 -19.38
CA ALA A 729 -1.77 26.22 -19.08
C ALA A 729 -0.31 25.79 -19.33
N GLY A 730 0.57 26.73 -19.71
CA GLY A 730 2.00 26.47 -19.95
C GLY A 730 2.34 26.02 -21.37
N TRP A 731 1.42 26.17 -22.32
CA TRP A 731 1.64 25.83 -23.73
C TRP A 731 1.95 27.07 -24.57
N THR A 732 2.82 26.95 -25.56
CA THR A 732 3.06 27.99 -26.57
C THR A 732 2.44 27.58 -27.91
N LEU A 733 1.69 28.49 -28.55
CA LEU A 733 1.19 28.27 -29.90
C LEU A 733 2.36 28.25 -30.89
N GLU A 734 2.61 27.10 -31.52
CA GLU A 734 3.69 26.89 -32.49
C GLU A 734 3.20 27.11 -33.92
N ALA A 735 2.01 26.59 -34.26
CA ALA A 735 1.40 26.70 -35.57
C ALA A 735 -0.14 26.66 -35.47
N ASN A 736 -0.82 27.21 -36.48
CA ASN A 736 -2.26 27.05 -36.65
C ASN A 736 -2.60 26.89 -38.13
N TRP A 737 -3.60 26.07 -38.42
CA TRP A 737 -4.16 25.89 -39.76
C TRP A 737 -5.66 26.11 -39.69
N LEU A 738 -6.19 26.92 -40.60
CA LEU A 738 -7.59 27.30 -40.66
C LEU A 738 -8.21 26.77 -41.96
N SER A 739 -9.37 26.14 -41.87
CA SER A 739 -10.12 25.67 -43.04
C SER A 739 -10.67 26.83 -43.87
N GLU A 740 -10.82 26.64 -45.19
CA GLU A 740 -11.44 27.62 -46.10
C GLU A 740 -12.93 27.90 -45.77
N GLY A 741 -13.64 26.94 -45.16
CA GLY A 741 -14.96 27.15 -44.58
C GLY A 741 -15.80 25.86 -44.42
N PRO A 742 -16.79 25.82 -43.51
CA PRO A 742 -16.99 26.74 -42.39
C PRO A 742 -15.82 26.69 -41.40
N ALA A 743 -15.39 27.83 -40.86
CA ALA A 743 -14.13 27.98 -40.12
C ALA A 743 -13.94 26.96 -38.96
N PHE A 744 -12.94 26.09 -39.10
CA PHE A 744 -12.43 25.19 -38.08
C PHE A 744 -10.91 25.28 -38.10
N ALA A 745 -10.26 25.21 -36.95
CA ALA A 745 -8.81 25.26 -36.88
C ALA A 745 -8.23 24.03 -36.18
N VAL A 746 -7.06 23.60 -36.65
CA VAL A 746 -6.17 22.71 -35.92
C VAL A 746 -4.99 23.56 -35.47
N VAL A 747 -4.62 23.47 -34.21
CA VAL A 747 -3.48 24.21 -33.65
C VAL A 747 -2.42 23.26 -33.11
N SER A 748 -1.15 23.61 -33.26
CA SER A 748 -0.02 22.93 -32.65
C SER A 748 0.47 23.73 -31.45
N LEU A 749 0.54 23.10 -30.29
CA LEU A 749 1.04 23.65 -29.05
C LEU A 749 2.37 22.97 -28.67
N LEU A 750 3.30 23.72 -28.08
CA LEU A 750 4.58 23.23 -27.56
C LEU A 750 4.69 23.42 -26.03
N ALA A 751 5.07 22.36 -25.31
CA ALA A 751 5.10 22.27 -23.83
C ALA A 751 6.34 22.86 -23.15
#